data_AF-A0A0C3P8S7-F1
#
_entry.id   AF-A0A0C3P8S7-F1
#
_cell.length_a   1.000
_cell.length_b   1.000
_cell.length_c   1.000
_cell.angle_alpha   90.00
_cell.angle_beta   90.00
_cell.angle_gamma   90.00
#
_symmetry.space_group_name_H-M   'P 1'
#
loop_
_entity.id
_entity.type
_entity.pdbx_description
1 polymer ?
#
loop_
_entity_poly.entity_id
_entity_poly.type
_entity_poly.pdbx_seq_one_letter_code
_entity_poly.pdbx_strand_id
1 'polypeptide(L)'
;MLGTLSILEPAKEDISLAISKLDLGIEDVSKQIKALVTAHHEDLLLYSSNTRHLSGLLASVRRGLNDVELSIDQLRRKIRVPYESLQVQVTRLQRIHHANNALRRVGRFFLLEKRLEALAEELVRYELGASGMGERDAPIDVDAVDGRGLSAECREEKGRVVAKAALSITELGALLDEEPDIEGDQQDASQFGATTVGNSNYVPLRSVNIVAAHIPFISDTRTKVTKEVEAMIMKLIVMFKDQSLLASSLQAAHNLRMLPRLVAGLVKDLSDAVERRIRNAFDLLSLSKEIIAKDPHQVSQSLLYKSRVRTEPTSVTAPQFTAALWARLESLIEQMSGCCVKVYTLEKVLNLKKDPATGVSFLDIVKLFQSLENKPSSTFWASLGMTLEKCCRDASKSSTFLQQALSSGYLRLLRLFHEFFASIAVHTDTVYTESHQSPETVLVLRALSTFEGIYLSRSLTRLNEAVSQAFSAGTRAPPSASDGIAIARLITNELDSARFDPLLVRAVAKNVATTLDNVATKAGALISTERSAVSLLGPLATPQQILNGQVASCLYYSYTKLSTFMEDHPETISALIQPSINKIHMQYDSVVDPLLTAIRKEIAAIISRIHRVDLQKSVDSMAGMAAPSLYMKDLVDKLEFIKANVLSNFAAEIARPWIPDIVKYVIRTFVLHASIANPLTEIGKLQLTTDMTELEFALSAFLVDNLQSKRGGNLESIGEEYKILRAMRPLLFLENSHLASSERTAGLPPIVVLHHILVRSPIPLPHTLHGWQETEYVRWIEDHSPQEAHSLVESSLIQWENKSGAEEYTQLAWAVLQHAKGGP
;
A
#
# COMPACT_ATOMS: atom_id res chain seq x y z
N MET A 1 60.80 72.72 -116.43
CA MET A 1 62.17 73.25 -116.50
C MET A 1 62.48 73.79 -115.11
N LEU A 2 63.11 73.02 -114.22
CA LEU A 2 64.51 72.58 -114.40
C LEU A 2 65.19 73.65 -115.23
N GLY A 3 65.67 74.69 -114.53
CA GLY A 3 66.78 75.46 -115.06
C GLY A 3 67.82 74.44 -115.46
N THR A 4 67.95 74.26 -116.75
CA THR A 4 69.09 73.66 -117.40
C THR A 4 69.53 74.66 -118.44
N LEU A 5 70.77 75.15 -118.22
CA LEU A 5 71.63 75.99 -119.08
C LEU A 5 71.22 77.47 -119.23
N SER A 6 72.09 78.45 -119.46
CA SER A 6 73.49 78.77 -119.10
C SER A 6 73.80 80.10 -119.83
N ILE A 7 74.33 81.11 -119.11
CA ILE A 7 75.28 82.18 -119.54
C ILE A 7 74.79 83.34 -120.49
N LEU A 8 75.25 84.58 -120.16
CA LEU A 8 75.37 85.89 -120.92
C LEU A 8 74.32 87.05 -120.74
N GLU A 9 74.75 88.10 -120.00
CA GLU A 9 74.79 89.57 -120.33
C GLU A 9 73.51 90.47 -120.57
N PRO A 10 73.60 91.85 -120.48
CA PRO A 10 72.70 92.73 -119.68
C PRO A 10 71.79 93.76 -120.44
N ALA A 11 70.88 94.48 -119.72
CA ALA A 11 70.55 95.94 -119.82
C ALA A 11 69.44 96.40 -118.79
N LYS A 12 69.46 97.66 -118.30
CA LYS A 12 68.62 98.29 -117.23
C LYS A 12 67.58 99.29 -117.80
N GLU A 13 66.26 99.20 -117.52
CA GLU A 13 65.31 100.35 -117.63
C GLU A 13 63.87 100.31 -116.96
N ASP A 14 63.38 99.28 -116.20
CA ASP A 14 61.92 99.13 -115.89
C ASP A 14 61.31 99.48 -114.48
N ILE A 15 62.01 100.04 -113.47
CA ILE A 15 61.50 100.07 -112.06
C ILE A 15 60.62 101.29 -111.69
N SER A 16 60.77 102.43 -112.35
CA SER A 16 60.19 103.71 -111.89
C SER A 16 58.66 103.82 -112.04
N LEU A 17 58.04 103.01 -112.91
CA LEU A 17 56.62 103.09 -113.27
C LEU A 17 55.67 102.45 -112.23
N ALA A 18 56.19 101.60 -111.34
CA ALA A 18 55.38 100.85 -110.38
C ALA A 18 55.02 101.64 -109.11
N ILE A 19 55.84 102.61 -108.69
CA ILE A 19 55.69 103.30 -107.41
C ILE A 19 54.52 104.30 -107.42
N SER A 20 54.28 105.01 -108.53
CA SER A 20 53.26 106.06 -108.62
C SER A 20 51.81 105.56 -108.50
N LYS A 21 51.53 104.28 -108.82
CA LYS A 21 50.18 103.70 -108.69
C LYS A 21 49.78 103.41 -107.25
N LEU A 22 50.74 103.23 -106.33
CA LEU A 22 50.46 102.80 -104.96
C LEU A 22 50.06 103.98 -104.06
N ASP A 23 50.67 105.15 -104.26
CA ASP A 23 50.35 106.35 -103.46
C ASP A 23 48.91 106.83 -103.66
N LEU A 24 48.37 106.73 -104.88
CA LEU A 24 46.98 107.11 -105.17
C LEU A 24 45.94 106.26 -104.41
N GLY A 25 46.25 105.02 -104.06
CA GLY A 25 45.32 104.14 -103.34
C GLY A 25 45.20 104.46 -101.85
N ILE A 26 46.22 105.07 -101.25
CA ILE A 26 46.26 105.33 -99.80
C ILE A 26 45.42 106.57 -99.43
N GLU A 27 45.36 107.58 -100.29
CA GLU A 27 44.60 108.80 -100.00
C GLU A 27 43.08 108.59 -99.90
N ASP A 28 42.52 107.63 -100.63
CA ASP A 28 41.06 107.46 -100.70
C ASP A 28 40.46 106.83 -99.42
N VAL A 29 41.18 105.91 -98.77
CA VAL A 29 40.73 105.20 -97.54
C VAL A 29 40.61 106.15 -96.35
N SER A 30 41.52 107.10 -96.22
CA SER A 30 41.56 108.02 -95.07
C SER A 30 40.33 108.93 -94.99
N LYS A 31 39.67 109.20 -96.12
CA LYS A 31 38.55 110.13 -96.22
C LYS A 31 37.24 109.55 -95.66
N GLN A 32 37.02 108.25 -95.77
CA GLN A 32 35.76 107.62 -95.35
C GLN A 32 35.61 107.49 -93.82
N ILE A 33 36.69 107.24 -93.09
CA ILE A 33 36.64 106.98 -91.64
C ILE A 33 36.18 108.21 -90.84
N LYS A 34 36.58 109.41 -91.24
CA LYS A 34 36.22 110.65 -90.52
C LYS A 34 34.72 111.00 -90.60
N ALA A 35 34.02 110.57 -91.64
CA ALA A 35 32.61 110.89 -91.81
C ALA A 35 31.70 110.13 -90.84
N LEU A 36 32.08 108.92 -90.41
CA LEU A 36 31.19 108.06 -89.62
C LEU A 36 31.16 108.44 -88.12
N VAL A 37 32.30 108.83 -87.57
CA VAL A 37 32.45 109.10 -86.12
C VAL A 37 31.73 110.37 -85.69
N THR A 38 31.60 111.34 -86.59
CA THR A 38 31.00 112.64 -86.27
C THR A 38 29.48 112.60 -86.14
N ALA A 39 28.80 111.54 -86.58
CA ALA A 39 27.34 111.49 -86.65
C ALA A 39 26.61 110.97 -85.39
N HIS A 40 27.25 110.19 -84.50
CA HIS A 40 26.52 109.36 -83.51
C HIS A 40 26.94 109.51 -82.02
N HIS A 41 27.41 110.67 -81.56
CA HIS A 41 27.99 110.76 -80.21
C HIS A 41 27.00 110.95 -79.03
N GLU A 42 25.76 111.42 -79.25
CA GLU A 42 24.88 111.82 -78.13
C GLU A 42 24.18 110.64 -77.44
N ASP A 43 23.75 109.62 -78.19
CA ASP A 43 22.98 108.48 -77.65
C ASP A 43 23.78 107.60 -76.67
N LEU A 44 25.10 107.61 -76.76
CA LEU A 44 25.99 106.77 -75.94
C LEU A 44 26.07 107.23 -74.47
N LEU A 45 25.82 108.52 -74.18
CA LEU A 45 26.01 109.06 -72.84
C LEU A 45 24.84 108.75 -71.89
N LEU A 46 23.61 108.62 -72.40
CA LEU A 46 22.41 108.39 -71.58
C LEU A 46 22.34 106.99 -70.98
N TYR A 47 22.78 105.95 -71.71
CA TYR A 47 22.79 104.56 -71.24
C TYR A 47 23.79 104.28 -70.09
N SER A 48 24.83 105.10 -69.96
CA SER A 48 25.85 104.94 -68.92
C SER A 48 25.33 105.28 -67.52
N SER A 49 24.45 106.29 -67.42
CA SER A 49 23.93 106.80 -66.15
C SER A 49 23.06 105.78 -65.39
N ASN A 50 22.02 105.24 -66.04
CA ASN A 50 21.04 104.38 -65.38
C ASN A 50 21.64 103.04 -64.93
N THR A 51 22.61 102.52 -65.68
CA THR A 51 23.35 101.29 -65.34
C THR A 51 24.10 101.43 -64.01
N ARG A 52 24.55 102.64 -63.67
CA ARG A 52 25.36 102.88 -62.47
C ARG A 52 24.54 102.80 -61.17
N HIS A 53 23.27 103.20 -61.19
CA HIS A 53 22.44 103.21 -59.97
C HIS A 53 21.95 101.80 -59.58
N LEU A 54 21.61 100.97 -60.56
CA LEU A 54 21.15 99.59 -60.33
C LEU A 54 22.29 98.69 -59.83
N SER A 55 23.52 98.99 -60.28
CA SER A 55 24.75 98.37 -59.75
C SER A 55 24.91 98.60 -58.24
N GLY A 56 24.54 99.78 -57.72
CA GLY A 56 24.68 100.12 -56.30
C GLY A 56 23.79 99.29 -55.36
N LEU A 57 22.52 99.07 -55.72
CA LEU A 57 21.60 98.26 -54.91
C LEU A 57 21.96 96.77 -54.93
N LEU A 58 22.35 96.25 -56.09
CA LEU A 58 22.87 94.88 -56.22
C LEU A 58 24.13 94.68 -55.37
N ALA A 59 25.00 95.69 -55.28
CA ALA A 59 26.20 95.61 -54.43
C ALA A 59 25.87 95.51 -52.93
N SER A 60 24.76 96.11 -52.47
CA SER A 60 24.34 96.04 -51.07
C SER A 60 23.72 94.69 -50.71
N VAL A 61 22.82 94.18 -51.56
CA VAL A 61 22.19 92.85 -51.36
C VAL A 61 23.26 91.76 -51.42
N ARG A 62 24.21 91.87 -52.36
CA ARG A 62 25.34 90.95 -52.44
C ARG A 62 26.20 90.96 -51.17
N ARG A 63 26.36 92.13 -50.52
CA ARG A 63 27.07 92.23 -49.24
C ARG A 63 26.34 91.51 -48.11
N GLY A 64 25.03 91.74 -47.93
CA GLY A 64 24.25 91.06 -46.90
C GLY A 64 24.18 89.54 -47.10
N LEU A 65 24.13 89.08 -48.36
CA LEU A 65 24.14 87.65 -48.68
C LEU A 65 25.49 87.01 -48.36
N ASN A 66 26.59 87.72 -48.64
CA ASN A 66 27.93 87.27 -48.23
C ASN A 66 28.07 87.18 -46.70
N ASP A 67 27.52 88.13 -45.93
CA ASP A 67 27.61 88.10 -44.47
C ASP A 67 26.82 86.93 -43.85
N VAL A 68 25.65 86.61 -44.40
CA VAL A 68 24.88 85.42 -43.99
C VAL A 68 25.62 84.13 -44.36
N GLU A 69 26.20 84.06 -45.56
CA GLU A 69 27.01 82.92 -45.99
C GLU A 69 28.20 82.69 -45.06
N LEU A 70 28.88 83.77 -44.64
CA LEU A 70 29.95 83.71 -43.65
C LEU A 70 29.46 83.22 -42.28
N SER A 71 28.28 83.65 -41.82
CA SER A 71 27.72 83.20 -40.54
C SER A 71 27.35 81.71 -40.55
N ILE A 72 26.82 81.20 -41.67
CA ILE A 72 26.50 79.78 -41.86
C ILE A 72 27.79 78.96 -41.89
N ASP A 73 28.84 79.45 -42.56
CA ASP A 73 30.16 78.81 -42.57
C ASP A 73 30.79 78.76 -41.18
N GLN A 74 30.66 79.82 -40.38
CA GLN A 74 31.11 79.81 -39.00
C GLN A 74 30.34 78.80 -38.13
N LEU A 75 29.02 78.70 -38.31
CA LEU A 75 28.20 77.76 -37.55
C LEU A 75 28.49 76.30 -37.95
N ARG A 76 28.71 76.04 -39.25
CA ARG A 76 29.20 74.74 -39.74
C ARG A 76 30.54 74.37 -39.12
N ARG A 77 31.50 75.31 -39.07
CA ARG A 77 32.83 75.07 -38.46
C ARG A 77 32.76 74.85 -36.96
N LYS A 78 31.89 75.54 -36.23
CA LYS A 78 31.79 75.44 -34.76
C LYS A 78 31.01 74.24 -34.26
N ILE A 79 30.02 73.75 -35.00
CA ILE A 79 29.11 72.70 -34.51
C ILE A 79 29.22 71.43 -35.33
N ARG A 80 29.12 71.53 -36.66
CA ARG A 80 29.07 70.35 -37.53
C ARG A 80 30.42 69.62 -37.60
N VAL A 81 31.53 70.35 -37.77
CA VAL A 81 32.86 69.75 -37.83
C VAL A 81 33.25 69.03 -36.53
N PRO A 82 33.05 69.62 -35.32
CA PRO A 82 33.30 68.90 -34.07
C PRO A 82 32.38 67.71 -33.86
N TYR A 83 31.10 67.80 -34.26
CA TYR A 83 30.17 66.68 -34.17
C TYR A 83 30.60 65.51 -35.09
N GLU A 84 30.94 65.79 -36.35
CA GLU A 84 31.45 64.78 -37.28
C GLU A 84 32.77 64.16 -36.76
N SER A 85 33.66 64.97 -36.18
CA SER A 85 34.89 64.49 -35.56
C SER A 85 34.62 63.60 -34.33
N LEU A 86 33.69 64.00 -33.46
CA LEU A 86 33.29 63.22 -32.29
C LEU A 86 32.64 61.89 -32.71
N GLN A 87 31.78 61.90 -33.73
CA GLN A 87 31.17 60.69 -34.27
C GLN A 87 32.23 59.74 -34.85
N VAL A 88 33.24 60.26 -35.53
CA VAL A 88 34.39 59.46 -36.01
C VAL A 88 35.20 58.90 -34.83
N GLN A 89 35.41 59.67 -33.76
CA GLN A 89 36.13 59.18 -32.58
C GLN A 89 35.34 58.14 -31.79
N VAL A 90 34.03 58.31 -31.61
CA VAL A 90 33.14 57.35 -30.95
C VAL A 90 33.07 56.04 -31.74
N THR A 91 32.91 56.11 -33.06
CA THR A 91 32.92 54.90 -33.91
C THR A 91 34.29 54.22 -33.89
N ARG A 92 35.40 54.96 -33.83
CA ARG A 92 36.75 54.40 -33.66
C ARG A 92 36.90 53.71 -32.30
N LEU A 93 36.43 54.33 -31.21
CA LEU A 93 36.46 53.76 -29.87
C LEU A 93 35.64 52.46 -29.80
N GLN A 94 34.43 52.46 -30.36
CA GLN A 94 33.59 51.27 -30.49
C GLN A 94 34.34 50.16 -31.24
N ARG A 95 34.93 50.44 -32.41
CA ARG A 95 35.70 49.43 -33.17
C ARG A 95 36.87 48.86 -32.37
N ILE A 96 37.59 49.69 -31.61
CA ILE A 96 38.70 49.23 -30.75
C ILE A 96 38.16 48.34 -29.62
N HIS A 97 37.05 48.70 -28.99
CA HIS A 97 36.43 47.91 -27.93
C HIS A 97 35.98 46.53 -28.45
N HIS A 98 35.32 46.49 -29.61
CA HIS A 98 34.91 45.24 -30.26
C HIS A 98 36.13 44.37 -30.63
N ALA A 99 37.20 44.97 -31.17
CA ALA A 99 38.44 44.25 -31.48
C ALA A 99 39.10 43.68 -30.21
N ASN A 100 39.11 44.43 -29.10
CA ASN A 100 39.66 43.97 -27.82
C ASN A 100 38.81 42.83 -27.24
N ASN A 101 37.48 42.92 -27.30
CA ASN A 101 36.58 41.85 -26.86
C ASN A 101 36.74 40.58 -27.71
N ALA A 102 36.89 40.71 -29.03
CA ALA A 102 37.21 39.59 -29.91
C ALA A 102 38.57 38.97 -29.56
N LEU A 103 39.62 39.77 -29.33
CA LEU A 103 40.95 39.30 -28.95
C LEU A 103 40.93 38.56 -27.61
N ARG A 104 40.19 39.07 -26.61
CA ARG A 104 40.03 38.42 -25.30
C ARG A 104 39.32 37.07 -25.43
N ARG A 105 38.27 36.98 -26.25
CA ARG A 105 37.55 35.73 -26.51
C ARG A 105 38.41 34.72 -27.27
N VAL A 106 39.18 35.16 -28.26
CA VAL A 106 40.19 34.33 -28.95
C VAL A 106 41.28 33.86 -27.97
N GLY A 107 41.76 34.72 -27.07
CA GLY A 107 42.73 34.34 -26.04
C GLY A 107 42.19 33.30 -25.05
N ARG A 108 40.91 33.43 -24.62
CA ARG A 108 40.21 32.43 -23.80
C ARG A 108 40.05 31.11 -24.55
N PHE A 109 39.70 31.16 -25.84
CA PHE A 109 39.60 29.98 -26.71
C PHE A 109 40.92 29.20 -26.76
N PHE A 110 42.06 29.85 -27.03
CA PHE A 110 43.36 29.17 -27.07
C PHE A 110 43.80 28.60 -25.72
N LEU A 111 43.47 29.26 -24.61
CA LEU A 111 43.78 28.72 -23.28
C LEU A 111 43.02 27.42 -23.01
N LEU A 112 41.73 27.38 -23.37
CA LEU A 112 40.88 26.20 -23.23
C LEU A 112 41.26 25.09 -24.20
N GLU A 113 41.67 25.46 -25.42
CA GLU A 113 42.19 24.53 -26.42
C GLU A 113 43.47 23.84 -25.93
N LYS A 114 44.46 24.60 -25.46
CA LYS A 114 45.70 24.03 -24.90
C LYS A 114 45.42 23.12 -23.71
N ARG A 115 44.42 23.46 -22.89
CA ARG A 115 43.96 22.59 -21.79
C ARG A 115 43.36 21.29 -22.34
N LEU A 116 42.58 21.36 -23.42
CA LEU A 116 41.99 20.18 -24.07
C LEU A 116 43.05 19.30 -24.73
N GLU A 117 44.07 19.88 -25.37
CA GLU A 117 45.21 19.15 -25.94
C GLU A 117 45.96 18.35 -24.86
N ALA A 118 46.31 19.00 -23.75
CA ALA A 118 46.99 18.34 -22.63
C ALA A 118 46.15 17.17 -22.06
N LEU A 119 44.83 17.37 -21.91
CA LEU A 119 43.93 16.33 -21.43
C LEU A 119 43.73 15.20 -22.46
N ALA A 120 43.73 15.51 -23.75
CA ALA A 120 43.63 14.51 -24.82
C ALA A 120 44.89 13.64 -24.89
N GLU A 121 46.08 14.21 -24.71
CA GLU A 121 47.32 13.46 -24.59
C GLU A 121 47.31 12.53 -23.36
N GLU A 122 46.82 13.02 -22.22
CA GLU A 122 46.71 12.23 -21.00
C GLU A 122 45.77 11.02 -21.20
N LEU A 123 44.64 11.24 -21.89
CA LEU A 123 43.68 10.20 -22.25
C LEU A 123 44.29 9.12 -23.16
N VAL A 124 45.11 9.54 -24.14
CA VAL A 124 45.85 8.64 -25.04
C VAL A 124 46.91 7.83 -24.28
N ARG A 125 47.57 8.41 -23.26
CA ARG A 125 48.51 7.66 -22.40
C ARG A 125 47.81 6.56 -21.62
N TYR A 126 46.61 6.80 -21.10
CA TYR A 126 45.81 5.76 -20.45
C TYR A 126 45.33 4.66 -21.41
N GLU A 127 45.10 4.98 -22.69
CA GLU A 127 44.77 4.00 -23.72
C GLU A 127 45.99 3.16 -24.16
N LEU A 128 47.16 3.77 -24.28
CA LEU A 128 48.41 3.08 -24.65
C LEU A 128 48.99 2.24 -23.50
N GLY A 129 48.86 2.70 -22.25
CA GLY A 129 49.23 1.94 -21.06
C GLY A 129 48.42 0.65 -20.88
N ALA A 130 47.24 0.54 -21.51
CA ALA A 130 46.47 -0.69 -21.56
C ALA A 130 46.96 -1.69 -22.63
N SER A 131 47.74 -1.23 -23.62
CA SER A 131 48.23 -2.06 -24.74
C SER A 131 49.73 -2.38 -24.67
N GLY A 132 50.51 -1.71 -23.80
CA GLY A 132 51.98 -1.71 -23.81
C GLY A 132 52.69 -2.54 -22.74
N MET A 133 52.05 -3.54 -22.13
CA MET A 133 52.68 -4.39 -21.09
C MET A 133 52.81 -5.85 -21.55
N GLY A 134 53.23 -6.04 -22.80
CA GLY A 134 53.83 -7.27 -23.29
C GLY A 134 55.35 -7.08 -23.36
N GLU A 135 56.07 -8.01 -22.75
CA GLU A 135 57.55 -8.15 -22.79
C GLU A 135 58.36 -7.05 -22.09
N ARG A 136 58.68 -7.30 -20.81
CA ARG A 136 60.07 -7.18 -20.33
C ARG A 136 60.27 -8.11 -19.13
N ASP A 137 61.25 -9.00 -19.31
CA ASP A 137 61.68 -10.04 -18.38
C ASP A 137 62.01 -9.52 -16.97
N ALA A 138 61.37 -10.11 -15.97
CA ALA A 138 61.85 -10.23 -14.60
C ALA A 138 61.24 -11.50 -13.97
N PRO A 139 61.94 -12.17 -13.03
CA PRO A 139 61.71 -13.58 -12.73
C PRO A 139 60.39 -13.81 -11.99
N ILE A 140 59.81 -14.97 -12.30
CA ILE A 140 58.55 -15.49 -11.81
C ILE A 140 58.67 -15.75 -10.30
N ASP A 141 57.89 -15.03 -9.50
CA ASP A 141 57.49 -15.48 -8.16
C ASP A 141 56.03 -15.93 -8.24
N VAL A 142 55.82 -17.21 -7.94
CA VAL A 142 54.57 -17.95 -8.16
C VAL A 142 53.77 -17.90 -6.87
N ASP A 143 52.89 -16.90 -6.69
CA ASP A 143 51.73 -16.99 -5.77
C ASP A 143 50.76 -15.78 -5.83
N ALA A 144 50.35 -15.36 -7.03
CA ALA A 144 49.21 -14.45 -7.18
C ALA A 144 48.49 -14.67 -8.52
N VAL A 145 47.69 -15.74 -8.60
CA VAL A 145 46.70 -15.91 -9.67
C VAL A 145 45.42 -15.21 -9.21
N ASP A 146 45.34 -13.90 -9.47
CA ASP A 146 44.04 -13.23 -9.64
C ASP A 146 44.15 -12.04 -10.61
N GLY A 147 43.45 -12.19 -11.74
CA GLY A 147 42.90 -11.13 -12.59
C GLY A 147 43.75 -9.90 -12.93
N ARG A 148 44.53 -9.98 -14.01
CA ARG A 148 45.08 -8.82 -14.74
C ARG A 148 43.94 -7.91 -15.24
N GLY A 149 43.68 -6.83 -14.52
CA GLY A 149 42.88 -5.69 -14.95
C GLY A 149 43.50 -4.40 -14.40
N LEU A 150 43.29 -3.28 -15.09
CA LEU A 150 43.66 -1.95 -14.60
C LEU A 150 43.16 -1.77 -13.16
N SER A 151 44.05 -1.33 -12.26
CA SER A 151 43.72 -1.05 -10.85
C SER A 151 42.49 -0.12 -10.77
N ALA A 152 41.67 -0.30 -9.73
CA ALA A 152 40.46 0.50 -9.53
C ALA A 152 40.76 2.02 -9.51
N GLU A 153 41.92 2.39 -8.96
CA GLU A 153 42.44 3.77 -8.92
C GLU A 153 42.68 4.34 -10.33
N CYS A 154 43.31 3.57 -11.22
CA CYS A 154 43.60 4.00 -12.59
C CYS A 154 42.32 4.20 -13.43
N ARG A 155 41.27 3.41 -13.16
CA ARG A 155 39.94 3.60 -13.78
C ARG A 155 39.24 4.85 -13.29
N GLU A 156 39.32 5.14 -12.00
CA GLU A 156 38.72 6.36 -11.43
C GLU A 156 39.42 7.61 -11.96
N GLU A 157 40.75 7.57 -12.07
CA GLU A 157 41.55 8.68 -12.60
C GLU A 157 41.22 8.93 -14.08
N LYS A 158 41.12 7.87 -14.90
CA LYS A 158 40.63 7.97 -16.29
C LYS A 158 39.24 8.61 -16.37
N GLY A 159 38.32 8.23 -15.47
CA GLY A 159 36.98 8.81 -15.41
C GLY A 159 36.98 10.31 -15.09
N ARG A 160 37.85 10.77 -14.19
CA ARG A 160 38.00 12.21 -13.86
C ARG A 160 38.58 13.00 -15.02
N VAL A 161 39.57 12.46 -15.72
CA VAL A 161 40.19 13.10 -16.90
C VAL A 161 39.15 13.27 -18.01
N VAL A 162 38.33 12.25 -18.27
CA VAL A 162 37.24 12.31 -19.26
C VAL A 162 36.17 13.33 -18.88
N ALA A 163 35.81 13.45 -17.60
CA ALA A 163 34.88 14.48 -17.12
C ALA A 163 35.44 15.91 -17.29
N LYS A 164 36.74 16.11 -17.04
CA LYS A 164 37.42 17.41 -17.27
C LYS A 164 37.49 17.74 -18.76
N ALA A 165 37.81 16.76 -19.62
CA ALA A 165 37.85 16.94 -21.07
C ALA A 165 36.47 17.34 -21.61
N ALA A 166 35.40 16.67 -21.16
CA ALA A 166 34.02 17.02 -21.49
C ALA A 166 33.64 18.46 -21.07
N LEU A 167 34.13 18.93 -19.93
CA LEU A 167 33.92 20.30 -19.47
C LEU A 167 34.63 21.32 -20.37
N SER A 168 35.90 21.10 -20.72
CA SER A 168 36.60 21.97 -21.70
C SER A 168 35.91 22.01 -23.06
N ILE A 169 35.40 20.86 -23.56
CA ILE A 169 34.70 20.81 -24.86
C ILE A 169 33.43 21.65 -24.82
N THR A 170 32.72 21.68 -23.69
CA THR A 170 31.46 22.41 -23.57
C THR A 170 31.66 23.90 -23.30
N GLU A 171 32.69 24.28 -22.56
CA GLU A 171 33.15 25.68 -22.47
C GLU A 171 33.59 26.21 -23.84
N LEU A 172 34.36 25.42 -24.60
CA LEU A 172 34.76 25.76 -25.97
C LEU A 172 33.54 25.87 -26.92
N GLY A 173 32.59 24.94 -26.81
CA GLY A 173 31.34 24.99 -27.56
C GLY A 173 30.51 26.23 -27.23
N ALA A 174 30.36 26.57 -25.95
CA ALA A 174 29.64 27.76 -25.51
C ALA A 174 30.30 29.04 -26.03
N LEU A 175 31.62 29.16 -25.98
CA LEU A 175 32.35 30.31 -26.55
C LEU A 175 32.19 30.40 -28.08
N LEU A 176 32.14 29.28 -28.78
CA LEU A 176 31.92 29.23 -30.23
C LEU A 176 30.48 29.56 -30.65
N ASP A 177 29.52 29.34 -29.75
CA ASP A 177 28.07 29.50 -29.96
C ASP A 177 27.49 30.73 -29.24
N GLU A 178 28.30 31.58 -28.59
CA GLU A 178 27.86 32.85 -27.98
C GLU A 178 27.11 33.71 -29.03
N GLU A 179 25.80 33.87 -28.85
CA GLU A 179 25.00 34.86 -29.56
C GLU A 179 25.26 36.27 -28.96
N PRO A 180 25.12 37.36 -29.75
CA PRO A 180 25.31 38.70 -29.22
C PRO A 180 24.24 39.00 -28.16
N ASP A 181 24.65 39.36 -26.94
CA ASP A 181 23.75 39.92 -25.93
C ASP A 181 23.10 41.20 -26.49
N ILE A 182 21.82 41.13 -26.86
CA ILE A 182 21.05 42.29 -27.37
C ILE A 182 20.50 43.15 -26.21
N GLU A 183 20.55 42.69 -24.97
CA GLU A 183 19.82 43.31 -23.85
C GLU A 183 20.67 44.19 -22.90
N GLY A 184 22.01 44.09 -22.95
CA GLY A 184 22.88 44.78 -21.99
C GLY A 184 23.11 46.28 -22.23
N ASP A 185 22.96 46.77 -23.46
CA ASP A 185 23.33 48.15 -23.84
C ASP A 185 22.12 49.11 -24.01
N GLN A 186 20.89 48.65 -23.72
CA GLN A 186 19.68 49.49 -23.94
C GLN A 186 19.37 50.45 -22.79
N GLN A 187 19.94 50.28 -21.59
CA GLN A 187 19.57 51.14 -20.45
C GLN A 187 20.27 52.50 -20.44
N ASP A 188 21.50 52.61 -20.96
CA ASP A 188 22.24 53.88 -20.95
C ASP A 188 21.98 54.77 -22.19
N ALA A 189 21.34 54.24 -23.23
CA ALA A 189 21.12 54.95 -24.51
C ALA A 189 19.77 55.69 -24.61
N SER A 190 18.92 55.66 -23.58
CA SER A 190 17.55 56.20 -23.64
C SER A 190 17.44 57.72 -23.43
N GLN A 191 18.54 58.44 -23.19
CA GLN A 191 18.48 59.88 -22.86
C GLN A 191 18.83 60.85 -23.99
N PHE A 192 19.32 60.39 -25.14
CA PHE A 192 19.59 61.25 -26.28
C PHE A 192 19.16 60.58 -27.58
N GLY A 193 18.00 61.00 -28.11
CA GLY A 193 17.40 60.47 -29.33
C GLY A 193 18.26 60.66 -30.58
N ALA A 194 19.19 59.74 -30.80
CA ALA A 194 19.89 59.55 -32.07
C ALA A 194 19.60 58.14 -32.59
N THR A 195 18.68 58.06 -33.55
CA THR A 195 18.48 56.87 -34.39
C THR A 195 19.74 56.64 -35.22
N THR A 196 20.67 55.80 -34.75
CA THR A 196 21.70 55.20 -35.61
C THR A 196 21.30 53.78 -35.96
N VAL A 197 20.95 53.62 -37.24
CA VAL A 197 20.76 52.38 -37.98
C VAL A 197 21.97 51.46 -37.80
N GLY A 198 21.68 50.21 -37.44
CA GLY A 198 22.37 48.97 -37.84
C GLY A 198 23.89 48.97 -37.96
N ASN A 199 24.55 48.39 -36.95
CA ASN A 199 25.40 47.20 -37.13
C ASN A 199 25.98 46.79 -35.76
N SER A 200 25.44 45.71 -35.20
CA SER A 200 26.17 44.92 -34.22
C SER A 200 27.42 44.36 -34.91
N ASN A 201 28.55 45.07 -34.81
CA ASN A 201 29.86 44.56 -35.27
C ASN A 201 30.39 43.50 -34.30
N TYR A 202 29.55 42.51 -33.99
CA TYR A 202 29.91 41.32 -33.25
C TYR A 202 30.68 40.40 -34.20
N VAL A 203 31.95 40.14 -33.90
CA VAL A 203 32.76 39.18 -34.68
C VAL A 203 32.45 37.78 -34.14
N PRO A 204 31.80 36.88 -34.92
CA PRO A 204 31.61 35.50 -34.51
C PRO A 204 32.97 34.80 -34.52
N LEU A 205 33.33 34.10 -33.44
CA LEU A 205 34.64 33.42 -33.36
C LEU A 205 34.84 32.38 -34.47
N ARG A 206 33.75 31.79 -34.98
CA ARG A 206 33.76 30.87 -36.13
C ARG A 206 34.30 31.51 -37.44
N SER A 207 34.21 32.83 -37.57
CA SER A 207 34.69 33.58 -38.75
C SER A 207 36.19 33.91 -38.71
N VAL A 208 36.86 33.67 -37.58
CA VAL A 208 38.30 33.91 -37.42
C VAL A 208 39.05 32.69 -37.96
N ASN A 209 39.84 32.87 -39.03
CA ASN A 209 40.55 31.77 -39.71
C ASN A 209 41.38 30.87 -38.78
N ILE A 210 42.03 31.46 -37.77
CA ILE A 210 42.87 30.69 -36.83
C ILE A 210 41.98 29.81 -35.94
N VAL A 211 40.87 30.33 -35.42
CA VAL A 211 39.89 29.55 -34.64
C VAL A 211 39.24 28.48 -35.51
N ALA A 212 38.89 28.80 -36.76
CA ALA A 212 38.28 27.88 -37.71
C ALA A 212 39.17 26.66 -38.03
N ALA A 213 40.49 26.83 -38.04
CA ALA A 213 41.45 25.74 -38.25
C ALA A 213 41.44 24.70 -37.12
N HIS A 214 41.07 25.10 -35.89
CA HIS A 214 41.06 24.25 -34.70
C HIS A 214 39.69 23.61 -34.40
N ILE A 215 38.61 24.04 -35.09
CA ILE A 215 37.27 23.43 -34.98
C ILE A 215 37.26 21.92 -35.29
N PRO A 216 37.93 21.40 -36.34
CA PRO A 216 37.97 19.98 -36.64
C PRO A 216 38.57 19.14 -35.51
N PHE A 217 39.64 19.65 -34.87
CA PHE A 217 40.26 19.00 -33.72
C PHE A 217 39.30 18.93 -32.53
N ILE A 218 38.53 19.99 -32.25
CA ILE A 218 37.51 20.02 -31.20
C ILE A 218 36.38 19.02 -31.51
N SER A 219 35.96 18.89 -32.78
CA SER A 219 34.95 17.88 -33.15
C SER A 219 35.49 16.45 -33.03
N ASP A 220 36.73 16.20 -33.42
CA ASP A 220 37.35 14.87 -33.34
C ASP A 220 37.56 14.44 -31.89
N THR A 221 38.06 15.35 -31.04
CA THR A 221 38.19 15.10 -29.60
C THR A 221 36.83 14.92 -28.93
N ARG A 222 35.80 15.69 -29.32
CA ARG A 222 34.43 15.48 -28.86
C ARG A 222 33.91 14.09 -29.20
N THR A 223 34.12 13.59 -30.43
CA THR A 223 33.68 12.23 -30.80
C THR A 223 34.42 11.13 -30.04
N LYS A 224 35.72 11.32 -29.78
CA LYS A 224 36.52 10.37 -28.97
C LYS A 224 36.03 10.34 -27.52
N VAL A 225 35.84 11.50 -26.90
CA VAL A 225 35.33 11.62 -25.52
C VAL A 225 33.92 11.06 -25.42
N THR A 226 33.02 11.30 -26.39
CA THR A 226 31.68 10.69 -26.39
C THR A 226 31.73 9.17 -26.48
N LYS A 227 32.61 8.60 -27.33
CA LYS A 227 32.78 7.14 -27.43
C LYS A 227 33.30 6.53 -26.13
N GLU A 228 34.24 7.21 -25.48
CA GLU A 228 34.79 6.72 -24.21
C GLU A 228 33.78 6.83 -23.06
N VAL A 229 32.95 7.89 -23.05
CA VAL A 229 31.81 8.01 -22.12
C VAL A 229 30.79 6.88 -22.37
N GLU A 230 30.45 6.57 -23.62
CA GLU A 230 29.59 5.44 -23.97
C GLU A 230 30.18 4.07 -23.55
N ALA A 231 31.49 3.88 -23.75
CA ALA A 231 32.20 2.67 -23.33
C ALA A 231 32.22 2.50 -21.81
N MET A 232 32.38 3.60 -21.06
CA MET A 232 32.25 3.60 -19.60
C MET A 232 30.83 3.26 -19.16
N ILE A 233 29.80 3.74 -19.89
CA ILE A 233 28.40 3.46 -19.60
C ILE A 233 28.04 1.99 -19.87
N MET A 234 28.59 1.38 -20.92
CA MET A 234 28.42 -0.06 -21.16
C MET A 234 29.06 -0.90 -20.04
N LYS A 235 30.25 -0.51 -19.57
CA LYS A 235 30.89 -1.14 -18.41
C LYS A 235 30.10 -0.93 -17.11
N LEU A 236 29.40 0.19 -17.00
CA LEU A 236 28.52 0.53 -15.87
C LEU A 236 27.45 -0.53 -15.63
N ILE A 237 26.78 -1.02 -16.69
CA ILE A 237 25.70 -2.01 -16.60
C ILE A 237 26.20 -3.32 -15.97
N VAL A 238 27.46 -3.68 -16.24
CA VAL A 238 28.11 -4.89 -15.73
C VAL A 238 28.72 -4.67 -14.34
N MET A 239 29.28 -3.48 -14.06
CA MET A 239 30.07 -3.20 -12.85
C MET A 239 29.51 -2.04 -12.00
N PHE A 240 28.22 -2.09 -11.67
CA PHE A 240 27.52 -1.12 -10.80
C PHE A 240 28.07 -1.01 -9.36
N LYS A 241 29.09 -1.79 -9.00
CA LYS A 241 29.71 -1.81 -7.66
C LYS A 241 30.59 -0.58 -7.39
N ASP A 242 31.14 0.04 -8.44
CA ASP A 242 32.09 1.17 -8.33
C ASP A 242 31.34 2.52 -8.39
N GLN A 243 30.87 3.02 -7.24
CA GLN A 243 30.13 4.30 -7.15
C GLN A 243 30.93 5.51 -7.64
N SER A 244 32.26 5.51 -7.51
CA SER A 244 33.14 6.61 -7.94
C SER A 244 33.27 6.71 -9.46
N LEU A 245 33.36 5.57 -10.14
CA LEU A 245 33.38 5.49 -11.60
C LEU A 245 32.02 5.93 -12.18
N LEU A 246 30.92 5.44 -11.58
CA LEU A 246 29.55 5.85 -11.91
C LEU A 246 29.34 7.36 -11.79
N ALA A 247 29.79 7.94 -10.68
CA ALA A 247 29.78 9.38 -10.45
C ALA A 247 30.56 10.15 -11.52
N SER A 248 31.73 9.65 -11.93
CA SER A 248 32.60 10.30 -12.91
C SER A 248 32.05 10.20 -14.33
N SER A 249 31.49 9.05 -14.72
CA SER A 249 30.83 8.86 -16.02
C SER A 249 29.54 9.68 -16.15
N LEU A 250 28.75 9.78 -15.08
CA LEU A 250 27.55 10.64 -15.05
C LEU A 250 27.93 12.12 -15.13
N GLN A 251 29.02 12.54 -14.48
CA GLN A 251 29.54 13.89 -14.60
C GLN A 251 29.99 14.22 -16.03
N ALA A 252 30.74 13.31 -16.67
CA ALA A 252 31.16 13.49 -18.06
C ALA A 252 29.95 13.58 -19.02
N ALA A 253 28.94 12.74 -18.80
CA ALA A 253 27.68 12.76 -19.53
C ALA A 253 26.87 14.06 -19.32
N HIS A 254 26.84 14.58 -18.09
CA HIS A 254 26.22 15.87 -17.78
C HIS A 254 26.92 17.01 -18.51
N ASN A 255 28.25 17.05 -18.43
CA ASN A 255 29.05 18.09 -19.08
C ASN A 255 28.75 18.08 -20.60
N LEU A 256 28.65 16.92 -21.24
CA LEU A 256 28.30 16.78 -22.67
C LEU A 256 26.81 17.01 -23.00
N ARG A 257 25.95 17.35 -22.02
CA ARG A 257 24.48 17.48 -22.17
C ARG A 257 23.76 16.22 -22.64
N MET A 258 24.31 15.03 -22.34
CA MET A 258 23.75 13.73 -22.74
C MET A 258 23.06 12.99 -21.58
N LEU A 259 23.11 13.53 -20.36
CA LEU A 259 22.66 12.87 -19.14
C LEU A 259 21.19 12.35 -19.20
N PRO A 260 20.16 13.11 -19.62
CA PRO A 260 18.78 12.62 -19.61
C PRO A 260 18.57 11.42 -20.55
N ARG A 261 19.15 11.47 -21.75
CA ARG A 261 19.07 10.38 -22.74
C ARG A 261 19.76 9.11 -22.23
N LEU A 262 20.89 9.27 -21.54
CA LEU A 262 21.66 8.15 -21.01
C LEU A 262 20.96 7.47 -19.83
N VAL A 263 20.41 8.23 -18.89
CA VAL A 263 19.63 7.68 -17.77
C VAL A 263 18.40 6.94 -18.30
N ALA A 264 17.69 7.51 -19.27
CA ALA A 264 16.54 6.87 -19.92
C ALA A 264 16.91 5.55 -20.61
N GLY A 265 18.01 5.54 -21.37
CA GLY A 265 18.52 4.34 -22.04
C GLY A 265 18.90 3.25 -21.05
N LEU A 266 19.62 3.61 -19.98
CA LEU A 266 20.08 2.63 -18.99
C LEU A 266 18.93 2.04 -18.16
N VAL A 267 17.94 2.85 -17.76
CA VAL A 267 16.72 2.34 -17.10
C VAL A 267 15.97 1.40 -18.05
N LYS A 268 15.85 1.76 -19.34
CA LYS A 268 15.24 0.89 -20.35
C LYS A 268 15.99 -0.42 -20.53
N ASP A 269 17.31 -0.40 -20.63
CA ASP A 269 18.13 -1.61 -20.80
C ASP A 269 18.01 -2.55 -19.60
N LEU A 270 17.95 -1.99 -18.38
CA LEU A 270 17.70 -2.76 -17.15
C LEU A 270 16.26 -3.33 -17.12
N SER A 271 15.24 -2.56 -17.51
CA SER A 271 13.87 -3.03 -17.64
C SER A 271 13.74 -4.14 -18.69
N ASP A 272 14.34 -3.99 -19.86
CA ASP A 272 14.34 -4.99 -20.94
C ASP A 272 15.10 -6.27 -20.52
N ALA A 273 16.15 -6.13 -19.71
CA ALA A 273 16.86 -7.27 -19.14
C ALA A 273 16.00 -8.07 -18.16
N VAL A 274 15.27 -7.38 -17.28
CA VAL A 274 14.33 -8.01 -16.35
C VAL A 274 13.16 -8.63 -17.09
N GLU A 275 12.59 -7.96 -18.09
CA GLU A 275 11.50 -8.50 -18.91
C GLU A 275 11.90 -9.79 -19.61
N ARG A 276 13.12 -9.86 -20.17
CA ARG A 276 13.67 -11.10 -20.76
C ARG A 276 13.81 -12.22 -19.72
N ARG A 277 14.27 -11.89 -18.50
CA ARG A 277 14.44 -12.87 -17.41
C ARG A 277 13.09 -13.41 -16.92
N ILE A 278 12.09 -12.54 -16.73
CA ILE A 278 10.72 -12.93 -16.37
C ILE A 278 10.13 -13.84 -17.45
N ARG A 279 10.19 -13.44 -18.73
CA ARG A 279 9.69 -14.29 -19.84
C ARG A 279 10.36 -15.66 -19.87
N ASN A 280 11.67 -15.72 -19.66
CA ASN A 280 12.40 -16.99 -19.65
C ASN A 280 12.04 -17.88 -18.44
N ALA A 281 11.72 -17.29 -17.29
CA ALA A 281 11.31 -18.04 -16.10
C ALA A 281 9.95 -18.73 -16.29
N PHE A 282 9.02 -18.10 -17.00
CA PHE A 282 7.69 -18.65 -17.29
C PHE A 282 7.61 -19.42 -18.62
N ASP A 283 8.70 -19.51 -19.39
CA ASP A 283 8.71 -20.22 -20.67
C ASP A 283 8.90 -21.75 -20.49
N LEU A 284 7.82 -22.48 -20.78
CA LEU A 284 7.78 -23.94 -20.69
C LEU A 284 8.68 -24.63 -21.75
N LEU A 285 8.93 -23.99 -22.89
CA LEU A 285 9.77 -24.56 -23.95
C LEU A 285 11.24 -24.59 -23.53
N SER A 286 11.75 -23.49 -22.99
CA SER A 286 13.09 -23.48 -22.42
C SER A 286 13.22 -24.40 -21.20
N LEU A 287 12.15 -24.56 -20.40
CA LEU A 287 12.15 -25.48 -19.25
C LEU A 287 12.30 -26.94 -19.70
N SER A 288 11.52 -27.35 -20.72
CA SER A 288 11.61 -28.71 -21.27
C SER A 288 13.00 -29.03 -21.83
N LYS A 289 13.64 -28.07 -22.52
CA LYS A 289 15.00 -28.23 -23.07
C LYS A 289 16.06 -28.38 -21.98
N GLU A 290 15.95 -27.64 -20.86
CA GLU A 290 16.90 -27.72 -19.76
C GLU A 290 16.84 -29.08 -19.05
N ILE A 291 15.63 -29.62 -18.86
CA ILE A 291 15.43 -30.93 -18.23
C ILE A 291 15.94 -32.05 -19.13
N ILE A 292 15.66 -31.98 -20.44
CA ILE A 292 16.18 -32.94 -21.44
C ILE A 292 17.72 -32.88 -21.52
N ALA A 293 18.33 -31.72 -21.32
CA ALA A 293 19.79 -31.57 -21.35
C ALA A 293 20.49 -32.08 -20.08
N LYS A 294 19.82 -32.08 -18.91
CA LYS A 294 20.41 -32.53 -17.63
C LYS A 294 20.37 -34.05 -17.43
N ASP A 295 19.48 -34.79 -18.09
CA ASP A 295 19.37 -36.25 -17.97
C ASP A 295 19.51 -36.98 -19.34
N PRO A 296 20.74 -37.23 -19.82
CA PRO A 296 20.97 -38.04 -21.03
C PRO A 296 20.68 -39.55 -20.85
N HIS A 297 20.45 -40.03 -19.62
CA HIS A 297 20.34 -41.47 -19.32
C HIS A 297 18.91 -42.05 -19.30
N GLN A 298 17.86 -41.24 -19.48
CA GLN A 298 16.46 -41.71 -19.58
C GLN A 298 15.95 -41.86 -21.04
N VAL A 299 16.85 -41.83 -22.03
CA VAL A 299 16.47 -41.85 -23.46
C VAL A 299 15.94 -43.22 -23.93
N SER A 300 16.05 -44.29 -23.13
CA SER A 300 15.81 -45.66 -23.59
C SER A 300 14.34 -46.16 -23.59
N GLN A 301 13.34 -45.36 -23.19
CA GLN A 301 11.92 -45.79 -23.27
C GLN A 301 10.98 -44.85 -24.07
N SER A 302 11.46 -43.74 -24.61
CA SER A 302 10.59 -42.72 -25.26
C SER A 302 10.83 -42.56 -26.78
N LEU A 303 11.50 -43.51 -27.44
CA LEU A 303 11.92 -43.37 -28.84
C LEU A 303 10.90 -43.80 -29.91
N LEU A 304 9.65 -44.14 -29.56
CA LEU A 304 8.71 -44.66 -30.57
C LEU A 304 7.71 -43.65 -31.18
N TYR A 305 7.62 -42.40 -30.73
CA TYR A 305 6.76 -41.42 -31.41
C TYR A 305 7.39 -40.02 -31.46
N LYS A 306 8.16 -39.80 -32.53
CA LYS A 306 8.69 -38.49 -32.92
C LYS A 306 7.63 -37.72 -33.70
N SER A 307 6.52 -37.36 -33.07
CA SER A 307 5.60 -36.38 -33.65
C SER A 307 4.97 -35.52 -32.54
N ARG A 308 5.24 -34.21 -32.63
CA ARG A 308 4.99 -33.13 -31.64
C ARG A 308 5.89 -33.20 -30.41
N VAL A 309 6.82 -32.23 -30.32
CA VAL A 309 7.50 -31.88 -29.06
C VAL A 309 6.40 -31.63 -28.03
N ARG A 310 6.22 -32.57 -27.11
CA ARG A 310 5.19 -32.50 -26.09
C ARG A 310 5.67 -31.50 -25.05
N THR A 311 5.11 -30.30 -25.08
CA THR A 311 5.54 -29.17 -24.26
C THR A 311 5.05 -29.26 -22.83
N GLU A 312 3.92 -29.95 -22.61
CA GLU A 312 3.36 -30.14 -21.27
C GLU A 312 3.89 -31.41 -20.59
N PRO A 313 4.26 -31.33 -19.30
CA PRO A 313 4.77 -32.48 -18.55
C PRO A 313 3.68 -33.54 -18.33
N THR A 314 4.08 -34.81 -18.29
CA THR A 314 3.20 -35.93 -17.93
C THR A 314 3.21 -36.12 -16.41
N SER A 315 2.29 -36.92 -15.85
CA SER A 315 2.21 -37.18 -14.40
C SER A 315 3.52 -37.70 -13.79
N VAL A 316 4.34 -38.40 -14.58
CA VAL A 316 5.65 -38.95 -14.15
C VAL A 316 6.75 -37.88 -14.15
N THR A 317 6.76 -36.98 -15.12
CA THR A 317 7.79 -35.92 -15.23
C THR A 317 7.40 -34.63 -14.50
N ALA A 318 6.13 -34.47 -14.13
CA ALA A 318 5.61 -33.33 -13.37
C ALA A 318 6.47 -32.91 -12.15
N PRO A 319 6.92 -33.80 -11.24
CA PRO A 319 7.72 -33.39 -10.08
C PRO A 319 9.11 -32.85 -10.47
N GLN A 320 9.72 -33.35 -11.54
CA GLN A 320 11.00 -32.83 -12.04
C GLN A 320 10.82 -31.44 -12.66
N PHE A 321 9.73 -31.26 -13.43
CA PHE A 321 9.37 -29.97 -14.01
C PHE A 321 9.02 -28.93 -12.94
N THR A 322 8.34 -29.30 -11.86
CA THR A 322 8.05 -28.36 -10.76
C THR A 322 9.31 -27.97 -10.02
N ALA A 323 10.22 -28.91 -9.73
CA ALA A 323 11.50 -28.60 -9.09
C ALA A 323 12.34 -27.61 -9.93
N ALA A 324 12.45 -27.87 -11.24
CA ALA A 324 13.17 -26.99 -12.15
C ALA A 324 12.51 -25.59 -12.28
N LEU A 325 11.17 -25.54 -12.30
CA LEU A 325 10.43 -24.27 -12.30
C LEU A 325 10.75 -23.44 -11.05
N TRP A 326 10.73 -24.06 -9.86
CA TRP A 326 11.02 -23.34 -8.61
C TRP A 326 12.46 -22.84 -8.54
N ALA A 327 13.44 -23.64 -8.98
CA ALA A 327 14.83 -23.20 -9.05
C ALA A 327 15.02 -22.01 -10.00
N ARG A 328 14.28 -21.97 -11.12
CA ARG A 328 14.27 -20.80 -12.02
C ARG A 328 13.63 -19.58 -11.40
N LEU A 329 12.55 -19.75 -10.62
CA LEU A 329 11.90 -18.64 -9.91
C LEU A 329 12.81 -18.07 -8.82
N GLU A 330 13.51 -18.92 -8.06
CA GLU A 330 14.52 -18.50 -7.08
C GLU A 330 15.63 -17.68 -7.75
N SER A 331 16.18 -18.17 -8.86
CA SER A 331 17.19 -17.42 -9.63
C SER A 331 16.63 -16.12 -10.23
N LEU A 332 15.36 -16.10 -10.65
CA LEU A 332 14.70 -14.89 -11.14
C LEU A 332 14.65 -13.82 -10.06
N ILE A 333 14.32 -14.18 -8.82
CA ILE A 333 14.24 -13.25 -7.69
C ILE A 333 15.60 -12.61 -7.39
N GLU A 334 16.67 -13.41 -7.32
CA GLU A 334 18.04 -12.90 -7.11
C GLU A 334 18.48 -11.97 -8.25
N GLN A 335 18.14 -12.33 -9.47
CA GLN A 335 18.44 -11.54 -10.66
C GLN A 335 17.66 -10.23 -10.72
N MET A 336 16.40 -10.26 -10.29
CA MET A 336 15.51 -9.09 -10.24
C MET A 336 15.95 -8.14 -9.12
N SER A 337 16.32 -8.66 -7.94
CA SER A 337 16.84 -7.84 -6.84
C SER A 337 18.14 -7.15 -7.25
N GLY A 338 19.04 -7.86 -7.93
CA GLY A 338 20.26 -7.28 -8.51
C GLY A 338 19.98 -6.12 -9.47
N CYS A 339 18.95 -6.22 -10.31
CA CYS A 339 18.54 -5.12 -11.19
C CYS A 339 17.92 -3.94 -10.40
N CYS A 340 17.07 -4.19 -9.40
CA CYS A 340 16.52 -3.14 -8.54
C CYS A 340 17.63 -2.36 -7.84
N VAL A 341 18.60 -3.05 -7.21
CA VAL A 341 19.73 -2.42 -6.51
C VAL A 341 20.54 -1.53 -7.46
N LYS A 342 20.72 -1.93 -8.72
CA LYS A 342 21.37 -1.09 -9.76
C LYS A 342 20.59 0.19 -10.05
N VAL A 343 19.26 0.14 -10.15
CA VAL A 343 18.42 1.33 -10.37
C VAL A 343 18.47 2.27 -9.16
N TYR A 344 18.45 1.73 -7.94
CA TYR A 344 18.52 2.55 -6.72
C TYR A 344 19.91 3.15 -6.49
N THR A 345 20.98 2.43 -6.80
CA THR A 345 22.34 2.97 -6.76
C THR A 345 22.52 4.09 -7.80
N LEU A 346 21.95 3.94 -9.00
CA LEU A 346 21.89 5.02 -9.99
C LEU A 346 21.16 6.25 -9.43
N GLU A 347 19.96 6.09 -8.87
CA GLU A 347 19.17 7.18 -8.30
C GLU A 347 19.91 7.88 -7.15
N LYS A 348 20.56 7.11 -6.27
CA LYS A 348 21.37 7.64 -5.17
C LYS A 348 22.54 8.49 -5.67
N VAL A 349 23.26 8.05 -6.69
CA VAL A 349 24.36 8.83 -7.26
C VAL A 349 23.87 10.08 -7.99
N LEU A 350 22.72 10.00 -8.69
CA LEU A 350 22.09 11.16 -9.32
C LEU A 350 21.62 12.21 -8.29
N ASN A 351 21.20 11.80 -7.10
CA ASN A 351 20.88 12.72 -6.00
C ASN A 351 22.12 13.32 -5.33
N LEU A 352 23.19 12.53 -5.19
CA LEU A 352 24.43 12.97 -4.54
C LEU A 352 25.22 13.96 -5.41
N LYS A 353 25.18 13.81 -6.74
CA LYS A 353 25.86 14.71 -7.66
C LYS A 353 25.00 15.93 -7.96
N LYS A 354 25.59 17.10 -7.73
CA LYS A 354 25.01 18.41 -8.00
C LYS A 354 25.83 19.12 -9.06
N ASP A 355 25.14 19.87 -9.91
CA ASP A 355 25.79 20.76 -10.86
C ASP A 355 26.52 21.89 -10.09
N PRO A 356 27.84 22.09 -10.27
CA PRO A 356 28.58 23.11 -9.55
C PRO A 356 28.14 24.55 -9.86
N ALA A 357 27.50 24.79 -11.02
CA ALA A 357 27.05 26.13 -11.41
C ALA A 357 25.67 26.48 -10.82
N THR A 358 24.73 25.53 -10.83
CA THR A 358 23.34 25.77 -10.42
C THR A 358 22.99 25.23 -9.02
N GLY A 359 23.81 24.32 -8.47
CA GLY A 359 23.55 23.64 -7.20
C GLY A 359 22.41 22.61 -7.25
N VAL A 360 21.79 22.41 -8.42
CA VAL A 360 20.67 21.48 -8.64
C VAL A 360 21.21 20.06 -8.76
N SER A 361 20.48 19.09 -8.21
CA SER A 361 20.86 17.68 -8.32
C SER A 361 20.72 17.19 -9.77
N PHE A 362 21.56 16.24 -10.19
CA PHE A 362 21.46 15.64 -11.53
C PHE A 362 20.10 14.98 -11.76
N LEU A 363 19.47 14.48 -10.71
CA LEU A 363 18.13 13.92 -10.77
C LEU A 363 17.07 14.98 -11.14
N ASP A 364 17.16 16.17 -10.56
CA ASP A 364 16.21 17.26 -10.85
C ASP A 364 16.42 17.82 -12.27
N ILE A 365 17.66 17.84 -12.76
CA ILE A 365 17.97 18.19 -14.15
C ILE A 365 17.34 17.18 -15.12
N VAL A 366 17.41 15.87 -14.81
CA VAL A 366 16.78 14.82 -15.63
C VAL A 366 15.26 14.95 -15.61
N LYS A 367 14.65 15.19 -14.45
CA LYS A 367 13.20 15.44 -14.34
C LYS A 367 12.75 16.64 -15.17
N LEU A 368 13.50 17.74 -15.12
CA LEU A 368 13.18 18.96 -15.86
C LEU A 368 13.21 18.73 -17.38
N PHE A 369 14.15 17.92 -17.86
CA PHE A 369 14.37 17.69 -19.29
C PHE A 369 13.42 16.65 -19.91
N GLN A 370 12.89 15.71 -19.12
CA GLN A 370 12.03 14.63 -19.63
C GLN A 370 10.52 14.89 -19.52
N SER A 371 10.11 16.06 -18.99
CA SER A 371 8.70 16.40 -18.70
C SER A 371 7.92 15.31 -17.94
N LEU A 372 8.63 14.40 -17.28
CA LEU A 372 8.10 13.27 -16.53
C LEU A 372 8.49 13.50 -15.07
N GLU A 373 7.50 13.74 -14.22
CA GLU A 373 7.66 13.91 -12.77
C GLU A 373 8.17 12.62 -12.07
N ASN A 374 8.15 11.49 -12.77
CA ASN A 374 8.39 10.17 -12.20
C ASN A 374 9.88 9.86 -12.03
N LYS A 375 10.25 9.40 -10.82
CA LYS A 375 11.59 8.89 -10.51
C LYS A 375 11.95 7.71 -11.43
N PRO A 376 13.24 7.50 -11.77
CA PRO A 376 13.67 6.36 -12.58
C PRO A 376 13.26 5.01 -11.95
N SER A 377 13.33 4.91 -10.62
CA SER A 377 12.80 3.76 -9.86
C SER A 377 11.31 3.52 -10.12
N SER A 378 10.47 4.56 -10.10
CA SER A 378 9.03 4.44 -10.37
C SER A 378 8.74 3.91 -11.78
N THR A 379 9.46 4.40 -12.80
CA THR A 379 9.32 3.90 -14.18
C THR A 379 9.75 2.44 -14.33
N PHE A 380 10.81 2.04 -13.62
CA PHE A 380 11.28 0.66 -13.58
C PHE A 380 10.28 -0.26 -12.87
N TRP A 381 9.76 0.12 -11.69
CA TRP A 381 8.76 -0.66 -10.96
C TRP A 381 7.45 -0.80 -11.73
N ALA A 382 7.00 0.24 -12.43
CA ALA A 382 5.83 0.17 -13.29
C ALA A 382 6.03 -0.83 -14.45
N SER A 383 7.19 -0.78 -15.12
CA SER A 383 7.55 -1.73 -16.17
C SER A 383 7.66 -3.17 -15.64
N LEU A 384 8.33 -3.35 -14.50
CA LEU A 384 8.45 -4.64 -13.81
C LEU A 384 7.07 -5.22 -13.44
N GLY A 385 6.22 -4.42 -12.79
CA GLY A 385 4.90 -4.85 -12.37
C GLY A 385 4.01 -5.24 -13.55
N MET A 386 4.00 -4.45 -14.63
CA MET A 386 3.22 -4.75 -15.83
C MET A 386 3.71 -6.01 -16.56
N THR A 387 5.03 -6.19 -16.68
CA THR A 387 5.60 -7.35 -17.36
C THR A 387 5.39 -8.63 -16.56
N LEU A 388 5.54 -8.57 -15.23
CA LEU A 388 5.22 -9.67 -14.34
C LEU A 388 3.73 -10.01 -14.38
N GLU A 389 2.83 -9.02 -14.30
CA GLU A 389 1.38 -9.22 -14.35
C GLU A 389 0.97 -9.90 -15.66
N LYS A 390 1.51 -9.43 -16.79
CA LYS A 390 1.28 -10.02 -18.11
C LYS A 390 1.76 -11.47 -18.16
N CYS A 391 2.98 -11.75 -17.71
CA CYS A 391 3.53 -13.11 -17.73
C CYS A 391 2.77 -14.07 -16.81
N CYS A 392 2.40 -13.65 -15.59
CA CYS A 392 1.59 -14.46 -14.68
C CYS A 392 0.20 -14.76 -15.27
N ARG A 393 -0.44 -13.76 -15.89
CA ARG A 393 -1.74 -13.93 -16.55
C ARG A 393 -1.63 -14.86 -17.76
N ASP A 394 -0.63 -14.67 -18.61
CA ASP A 394 -0.41 -15.51 -19.79
C ASP A 394 -0.04 -16.95 -19.39
N ALA A 395 0.79 -17.14 -18.37
CA ALA A 395 1.15 -18.46 -17.83
C ALA A 395 -0.09 -19.19 -17.27
N SER A 396 -0.99 -18.48 -16.59
CA SER A 396 -2.22 -19.08 -16.06
C SER A 396 -3.20 -19.55 -17.15
N LYS A 397 -3.18 -18.93 -18.34
CA LYS A 397 -4.09 -19.25 -19.45
C LYS A 397 -3.49 -20.23 -20.46
N SER A 398 -2.18 -20.14 -20.69
CA SER A 398 -1.49 -20.89 -21.73
C SER A 398 -1.04 -22.29 -21.29
N SER A 399 -0.85 -22.53 -19.99
CA SER A 399 -0.37 -23.81 -19.47
C SER A 399 -1.14 -24.24 -18.21
N THR A 400 -1.80 -25.39 -18.32
CA THR A 400 -2.49 -26.03 -17.19
C THR A 400 -1.51 -26.44 -16.09
N PHE A 401 -0.33 -26.93 -16.48
CA PHE A 401 0.75 -27.28 -15.55
C PHE A 401 1.23 -26.08 -14.73
N LEU A 402 1.55 -24.95 -15.38
CA LEU A 402 2.01 -23.75 -14.66
C LEU A 402 0.90 -23.22 -13.73
N GLN A 403 -0.34 -23.20 -14.21
CA GLN A 403 -1.48 -22.81 -13.39
C GLN A 403 -1.60 -23.68 -12.13
N GLN A 404 -1.49 -25.01 -12.26
CA GLN A 404 -1.59 -25.93 -11.13
C GLN A 404 -0.37 -25.87 -10.19
N ALA A 405 0.84 -25.80 -10.74
CA ALA A 405 2.08 -25.74 -9.96
C ALA A 405 2.19 -24.45 -9.14
N LEU A 406 1.85 -23.29 -9.74
CA LEU A 406 1.94 -22.00 -9.08
C LEU A 406 0.77 -21.73 -8.14
N SER A 407 -0.46 -22.20 -8.45
CA SER A 407 -1.59 -22.06 -7.53
C SER A 407 -1.48 -22.97 -6.31
N SER A 408 -1.01 -24.21 -6.49
CA SER A 408 -0.77 -25.13 -5.36
C SER A 408 0.43 -24.71 -4.49
N GLY A 409 1.46 -24.14 -5.11
CA GLY A 409 2.62 -23.59 -4.43
C GLY A 409 2.56 -22.09 -4.18
N TYR A 410 1.37 -21.47 -4.16
CA TYR A 410 1.24 -20.01 -4.05
C TYR A 410 1.90 -19.45 -2.78
N LEU A 411 1.77 -20.14 -1.64
CA LEU A 411 2.45 -19.74 -0.40
C LEU A 411 3.98 -19.71 -0.54
N ARG A 412 4.56 -20.65 -1.30
CA ARG A 412 5.99 -20.65 -1.62
C ARG A 412 6.35 -19.49 -2.53
N LEU A 413 5.54 -19.23 -3.56
CA LEU A 413 5.73 -18.09 -4.45
C LEU A 413 5.73 -16.77 -3.67
N LEU A 414 4.75 -16.59 -2.78
CA LEU A 414 4.63 -15.39 -1.97
C LEU A 414 5.84 -15.21 -1.03
N ARG A 415 6.38 -16.30 -0.45
CA ARG A 415 7.61 -16.26 0.34
C ARG A 415 8.82 -15.81 -0.48
N LEU A 416 8.95 -16.24 -1.73
CA LEU A 416 10.02 -15.78 -2.62
C LEU A 416 9.93 -14.26 -2.88
N PHE A 417 8.72 -13.71 -3.00
CA PHE A 417 8.54 -12.27 -3.12
C PHE A 417 8.79 -11.51 -1.82
N HIS A 418 8.53 -12.10 -0.65
CA HIS A 418 8.97 -11.52 0.62
C HIS A 418 10.49 -11.49 0.75
N GLU A 419 11.18 -12.55 0.33
CA GLU A 419 12.64 -12.60 0.28
C GLU A 419 13.20 -11.54 -0.69
N PHE A 420 12.54 -11.37 -1.84
CA PHE A 420 12.83 -10.28 -2.77
C PHE A 420 12.73 -8.89 -2.13
N PHE A 421 11.62 -8.61 -1.42
CA PHE A 421 11.44 -7.34 -0.73
C PHE A 421 12.47 -7.14 0.39
N ALA A 422 12.78 -8.19 1.16
CA ALA A 422 13.79 -8.14 2.21
C ALA A 422 15.19 -7.85 1.63
N SER A 423 15.54 -8.44 0.49
CA SER A 423 16.80 -8.19 -0.22
C SER A 423 16.93 -6.73 -0.68
N ILE A 424 15.82 -6.10 -1.08
CA ILE A 424 15.82 -4.73 -1.59
C ILE A 424 15.73 -3.70 -0.45
N ALA A 425 15.02 -4.00 0.64
CA ALA A 425 14.80 -3.10 1.77
C ALA A 425 16.09 -2.55 2.41
N VAL A 426 17.23 -3.21 2.24
CA VAL A 426 18.54 -2.69 2.70
C VAL A 426 18.97 -1.43 1.93
N HIS A 427 18.53 -1.31 0.68
CA HIS A 427 18.93 -0.26 -0.25
C HIS A 427 17.82 0.78 -0.48
N THR A 428 16.64 0.60 0.11
CA THR A 428 15.41 1.34 -0.21
C THR A 428 14.49 1.51 1.00
N ASP A 429 13.53 2.43 0.90
CA ASP A 429 12.44 2.56 1.87
C ASP A 429 11.25 1.61 1.54
N THR A 430 11.48 0.51 0.82
CA THR A 430 10.39 -0.43 0.49
C THR A 430 10.03 -1.25 1.72
N VAL A 431 9.01 -0.81 2.44
CA VAL A 431 8.49 -1.48 3.63
C VAL A 431 7.22 -2.24 3.26
N TYR A 432 7.18 -3.51 3.64
CA TYR A 432 5.98 -4.34 3.60
C TYR A 432 5.67 -4.84 5.02
N THR A 433 4.76 -4.13 5.69
CA THR A 433 4.34 -4.41 7.07
C THR A 433 2.82 -4.34 7.17
N GLU A 434 2.24 -4.81 8.29
CA GLU A 434 0.81 -4.69 8.58
C GLU A 434 0.33 -3.22 8.54
N SER A 435 1.18 -2.29 8.99
CA SER A 435 0.86 -0.87 9.13
C SER A 435 1.17 -0.03 7.89
N HIS A 436 2.16 -0.43 7.10
CA HIS A 436 2.60 0.34 5.93
C HIS A 436 3.03 -0.57 4.78
N GLN A 437 2.48 -0.29 3.60
CA GLN A 437 2.76 -0.98 2.35
C GLN A 437 3.24 0.04 1.32
N SER A 438 4.47 -0.13 0.86
CA SER A 438 5.01 0.76 -0.17
C SER A 438 4.29 0.53 -1.51
N PRO A 439 4.08 1.56 -2.35
CA PRO A 439 3.37 1.42 -3.62
C PRO A 439 4.05 0.42 -4.57
N GLU A 440 5.37 0.26 -4.48
CA GLU A 440 6.14 -0.73 -5.24
C GLU A 440 5.79 -2.17 -4.85
N THR A 441 5.67 -2.43 -3.54
CA THR A 441 5.30 -3.77 -3.03
C THR A 441 3.88 -4.13 -3.47
N VAL A 442 2.95 -3.17 -3.42
CA VAL A 442 1.56 -3.34 -3.88
C VAL A 442 1.50 -3.64 -5.37
N LEU A 443 2.29 -2.93 -6.20
CA LEU A 443 2.33 -3.18 -7.64
C LEU A 443 2.76 -4.61 -7.98
N VAL A 444 3.80 -5.12 -7.31
CA VAL A 444 4.30 -6.48 -7.53
C VAL A 444 3.34 -7.54 -6.99
N LEU A 445 2.79 -7.35 -5.79
CA LEU A 445 1.81 -8.30 -5.24
C LEU A 445 0.53 -8.33 -6.09
N ARG A 446 0.09 -7.19 -6.62
CA ARG A 446 -1.04 -7.14 -7.56
C ARG A 446 -0.78 -7.95 -8.82
N ALA A 447 0.46 -8.03 -9.30
CA ALA A 447 0.82 -8.87 -10.43
C ALA A 447 0.55 -10.37 -10.18
N LEU A 448 0.59 -10.80 -8.91
CA LEU A 448 0.34 -12.18 -8.48
C LEU A 448 -1.14 -12.48 -8.18
N SER A 449 -2.02 -11.48 -8.22
CA SER A 449 -3.45 -11.57 -7.87
C SER A 449 -4.20 -12.68 -8.62
N THR A 450 -3.77 -13.04 -9.83
CA THR A 450 -4.39 -14.12 -10.60
C THR A 450 -4.21 -15.48 -9.91
N PHE A 451 -3.00 -15.77 -9.39
CA PHE A 451 -2.74 -17.01 -8.66
C PHE A 451 -3.28 -16.96 -7.24
N GLU A 452 -3.24 -15.80 -6.59
CA GLU A 452 -3.88 -15.58 -5.29
C GLU A 452 -5.39 -15.87 -5.36
N GLY A 453 -6.09 -15.36 -6.36
CA GLY A 453 -7.52 -15.61 -6.55
C GLY A 453 -7.85 -17.09 -6.76
N ILE A 454 -6.98 -17.84 -7.46
CA ILE A 454 -7.12 -19.29 -7.64
C ILE A 454 -6.83 -20.04 -6.33
N TYR A 455 -5.82 -19.61 -5.58
CA TYR A 455 -5.52 -20.18 -4.26
C TYR A 455 -6.69 -19.96 -3.28
N LEU A 456 -7.20 -18.72 -3.21
CA LEU A 456 -8.33 -18.36 -2.35
C LEU A 456 -9.60 -19.12 -2.75
N SER A 457 -9.91 -19.25 -4.04
CA SER A 457 -11.06 -20.04 -4.48
C SER A 457 -10.90 -21.51 -4.10
N ARG A 458 -9.70 -22.08 -4.23
CA ARG A 458 -9.42 -23.46 -3.82
C ARG A 458 -9.54 -23.66 -2.30
N SER A 459 -9.02 -22.74 -1.50
CA SER A 459 -9.17 -22.76 -0.03
C SER A 459 -10.65 -22.73 0.37
N LEU A 460 -11.43 -21.85 -0.26
CA LEU A 460 -12.87 -21.74 -0.05
C LEU A 460 -13.62 -23.01 -0.47
N THR A 461 -13.26 -23.62 -1.61
CA THR A 461 -13.85 -24.89 -2.02
C THR A 461 -13.54 -26.02 -1.06
N ARG A 462 -12.30 -26.09 -0.54
CA ARG A 462 -11.88 -27.12 0.43
C ARG A 462 -12.63 -26.98 1.75
N LEU A 463 -12.75 -25.75 2.25
CA LEU A 463 -13.54 -25.43 3.44
C LEU A 463 -15.02 -25.80 3.24
N ASN A 464 -15.63 -25.37 2.12
CA ASN A 464 -17.02 -25.67 1.82
C ASN A 464 -17.28 -27.15 1.54
N GLU A 465 -16.31 -27.89 0.99
CA GLU A 465 -16.41 -29.33 0.78
C GLU A 465 -16.41 -30.06 2.13
N ALA A 466 -15.53 -29.70 3.07
CA ALA A 466 -15.54 -30.26 4.42
C ALA A 466 -16.88 -30.00 5.13
N VAL A 467 -17.40 -28.78 5.03
CA VAL A 467 -18.74 -28.44 5.55
C VAL A 467 -19.84 -29.21 4.81
N SER A 468 -19.73 -29.39 3.49
CA SER A 468 -20.75 -30.12 2.73
C SER A 468 -20.72 -31.62 3.04
N GLN A 469 -19.55 -32.21 3.25
CA GLN A 469 -19.38 -33.60 3.67
C GLN A 469 -19.98 -33.83 5.06
N ALA A 470 -19.68 -32.95 6.02
CA ALA A 470 -20.22 -33.03 7.39
C ALA A 470 -21.75 -32.94 7.44
N PHE A 471 -22.39 -32.20 6.53
CA PHE A 471 -23.84 -32.01 6.49
C PHE A 471 -24.54 -32.83 5.39
N SER A 472 -23.81 -33.68 4.66
CA SER A 472 -24.29 -34.36 3.44
C SER A 472 -25.44 -35.35 3.69
N ALA A 473 -25.42 -36.03 4.83
CA ALA A 473 -26.40 -37.05 5.17
C ALA A 473 -27.68 -36.49 5.82
N GLY A 474 -27.76 -35.16 5.99
CA GLY A 474 -28.94 -34.45 6.49
C GLY A 474 -29.44 -35.03 7.81
N THR A 475 -30.74 -35.33 7.89
CA THR A 475 -31.39 -35.86 9.09
C THR A 475 -31.07 -37.34 9.37
N ARG A 476 -30.50 -38.09 8.40
CA ARG A 476 -30.20 -39.53 8.55
C ARG A 476 -28.89 -39.79 9.29
N ALA A 477 -27.89 -38.94 9.09
CA ALA A 477 -26.68 -38.91 9.89
C ALA A 477 -26.33 -37.44 10.14
N PRO A 478 -26.84 -36.86 11.24
CA PRO A 478 -26.56 -35.49 11.62
C PRO A 478 -25.06 -35.27 11.88
N PRO A 479 -24.56 -34.04 11.68
CA PRO A 479 -23.18 -33.70 12.02
C PRO A 479 -22.96 -33.92 13.53
N SER A 480 -21.85 -34.55 13.85
CA SER A 480 -21.50 -34.97 15.21
C SER A 480 -20.35 -34.13 15.79
N ALA A 481 -19.97 -34.41 17.03
CA ALA A 481 -18.82 -33.78 17.68
C ALA A 481 -17.51 -33.90 16.86
N SER A 482 -17.26 -35.03 16.21
CA SER A 482 -16.04 -35.22 15.41
C SER A 482 -16.00 -34.30 14.20
N ASP A 483 -17.17 -34.00 13.61
CA ASP A 483 -17.27 -33.14 12.43
C ASP A 483 -17.01 -31.68 12.80
N GLY A 484 -17.54 -31.22 13.95
CA GLY A 484 -17.25 -29.90 14.49
C GLY A 484 -15.75 -29.70 14.77
N ILE A 485 -15.09 -30.71 15.35
CA ILE A 485 -13.65 -30.71 15.58
C ILE A 485 -12.87 -30.72 14.26
N ALA A 486 -13.30 -31.49 13.27
CA ALA A 486 -12.65 -31.55 11.96
C ALA A 486 -12.75 -30.21 11.20
N ILE A 487 -13.92 -29.57 11.22
CA ILE A 487 -14.14 -28.24 10.64
C ILE A 487 -13.25 -27.21 11.33
N ALA A 488 -13.23 -27.16 12.67
CA ALA A 488 -12.40 -26.24 13.43
C ALA A 488 -10.91 -26.43 13.11
N ARG A 489 -10.41 -27.67 13.12
CA ARG A 489 -9.01 -27.99 12.77
C ARG A 489 -8.65 -27.57 11.35
N LEU A 490 -9.54 -27.78 10.39
CA LEU A 490 -9.29 -27.41 9.00
C LEU A 490 -9.21 -25.89 8.84
N ILE A 491 -10.10 -25.14 9.50
CA ILE A 491 -10.06 -23.67 9.54
C ILE A 491 -8.77 -23.17 10.19
N THR A 492 -8.39 -23.72 11.35
CA THR A 492 -7.12 -23.41 12.03
C THR A 492 -5.93 -23.63 11.11
N ASN A 493 -5.86 -24.78 10.41
CA ASN A 493 -4.76 -25.07 9.48
C ASN A 493 -4.68 -24.09 8.30
N GLU A 494 -5.82 -23.69 7.73
CA GLU A 494 -5.86 -22.72 6.62
C GLU A 494 -5.42 -21.33 7.10
N LEU A 495 -5.86 -20.88 8.27
CA LEU A 495 -5.44 -19.60 8.86
C LEU A 495 -3.95 -19.58 9.23
N ASP A 496 -3.45 -20.65 9.86
CA ASP A 496 -2.04 -20.79 10.21
C ASP A 496 -1.13 -20.82 8.97
N SER A 497 -1.58 -21.48 7.89
CA SER A 497 -0.81 -21.53 6.65
C SER A 497 -0.61 -20.15 6.01
N ALA A 498 -1.56 -19.24 6.20
CA ALA A 498 -1.51 -17.88 5.69
C ALA A 498 -0.80 -16.91 6.63
N ARG A 499 -0.59 -17.27 7.92
CA ARG A 499 -0.19 -16.38 9.03
C ARG A 499 1.02 -15.48 8.77
N PHE A 500 1.92 -15.89 7.88
CA PHE A 500 3.14 -15.14 7.56
C PHE A 500 2.88 -13.89 6.71
N ASP A 501 1.73 -13.76 6.06
CA ASP A 501 1.41 -12.62 5.19
C ASP A 501 0.12 -11.89 5.64
N PRO A 502 0.19 -10.59 6.03
CA PRO A 502 -0.95 -9.87 6.58
C PRO A 502 -2.17 -9.76 5.65
N LEU A 503 -1.93 -9.57 4.36
CA LEU A 503 -2.99 -9.41 3.36
C LEU A 503 -3.67 -10.75 3.08
N LEU A 504 -2.88 -11.82 2.93
CA LEU A 504 -3.40 -13.15 2.68
C LEU A 504 -4.19 -13.69 3.86
N VAL A 505 -3.73 -13.52 5.11
CA VAL A 505 -4.51 -13.95 6.29
C VAL A 505 -5.85 -13.25 6.31
N ARG A 506 -5.88 -11.95 6.00
CA ARG A 506 -7.13 -11.19 5.94
C ARG A 506 -8.07 -11.72 4.85
N ALA A 507 -7.54 -12.09 3.69
CA ALA A 507 -8.33 -12.68 2.61
C ALA A 507 -8.85 -14.09 2.98
N VAL A 508 -8.02 -14.94 3.58
CA VAL A 508 -8.40 -16.26 4.09
C VAL A 508 -9.43 -16.14 5.22
N ALA A 509 -9.26 -15.19 6.14
CA ALA A 509 -10.21 -14.92 7.23
C ALA A 509 -11.61 -14.58 6.71
N LYS A 510 -11.71 -13.82 5.60
CA LYS A 510 -13.00 -13.57 4.94
C LYS A 510 -13.63 -14.86 4.40
N ASN A 511 -12.84 -15.70 3.74
CA ASN A 511 -13.31 -17.01 3.27
C ASN A 511 -13.79 -17.88 4.45
N VAL A 512 -13.02 -17.91 5.54
CA VAL A 512 -13.39 -18.61 6.78
C VAL A 512 -14.72 -18.08 7.33
N ALA A 513 -14.89 -16.76 7.45
CA ALA A 513 -16.14 -16.17 7.91
C ALA A 513 -17.34 -16.61 7.04
N THR A 514 -17.19 -16.60 5.71
CA THR A 514 -18.25 -17.10 4.81
C THR A 514 -18.54 -18.59 5.01
N THR A 515 -17.52 -19.40 5.32
CA THR A 515 -17.71 -20.84 5.55
C THR A 515 -18.37 -21.12 6.89
N LEU A 516 -18.08 -20.32 7.92
CA LEU A 516 -18.74 -20.40 9.23
C LEU A 516 -20.21 -19.95 9.15
N ASP A 517 -20.49 -18.91 8.38
CA ASP A 517 -21.87 -18.51 8.05
C ASP A 517 -22.61 -19.66 7.32
N ASN A 518 -21.93 -20.38 6.42
CA ASN A 518 -22.48 -21.58 5.76
C ASN A 518 -22.72 -22.73 6.75
N VAL A 519 -21.87 -22.92 7.76
CA VAL A 519 -22.10 -23.89 8.85
C VAL A 519 -23.34 -23.52 9.65
N ALA A 520 -23.46 -22.25 10.07
CA ALA A 520 -24.60 -21.77 10.85
C ALA A 520 -25.93 -21.92 10.10
N THR A 521 -25.95 -21.57 8.80
CA THR A 521 -27.16 -21.70 7.97
C THR A 521 -27.56 -23.15 7.71
N LYS A 522 -26.59 -24.03 7.41
CA LYS A 522 -26.87 -25.47 7.23
C LYS A 522 -27.30 -26.14 8.53
N ALA A 523 -26.70 -25.77 9.66
CA ALA A 523 -27.12 -26.27 10.97
C ALA A 523 -28.53 -25.79 11.34
N GLY A 524 -28.82 -24.50 11.15
CA GLY A 524 -30.15 -23.93 11.34
C GLY A 524 -31.23 -24.64 10.52
N ALA A 525 -30.92 -25.09 9.30
CA ALA A 525 -31.85 -25.84 8.46
C ALA A 525 -32.12 -27.28 8.96
N LEU A 526 -31.22 -27.85 9.76
CA LEU A 526 -31.39 -29.18 10.36
C LEU A 526 -32.06 -29.12 11.73
N ILE A 527 -31.90 -28.03 12.47
CA ILE A 527 -32.46 -27.86 13.81
C ILE A 527 -33.99 -27.90 13.74
N SER A 528 -34.58 -28.84 14.47
CA SER A 528 -36.04 -28.91 14.61
C SER A 528 -36.49 -28.04 15.78
N THR A 529 -37.44 -27.13 15.53
CA THR A 529 -38.07 -26.26 16.53
C THR A 529 -39.47 -26.74 16.95
N GLU A 530 -39.86 -27.93 16.50
CA GLU A 530 -41.18 -28.50 16.79
C GLU A 530 -41.31 -28.91 18.27
N ARG A 531 -42.55 -29.07 18.74
CA ARG A 531 -42.83 -29.49 20.13
C ARG A 531 -42.16 -30.82 20.49
N SER A 532 -41.99 -31.72 19.54
CA SER A 532 -41.32 -33.02 19.72
C SER A 532 -39.81 -32.89 19.97
N ALA A 533 -39.17 -31.78 19.60
CA ALA A 533 -37.75 -31.52 19.92
C ALA A 533 -37.52 -31.22 21.41
N VAL A 534 -38.59 -30.84 22.13
CA VAL A 534 -38.54 -30.42 23.54
C VAL A 534 -39.43 -31.31 24.43
N SER A 535 -40.21 -32.21 23.82
CA SER A 535 -41.09 -33.13 24.53
C SER A 535 -40.32 -34.13 25.38
N LEU A 536 -40.57 -34.14 26.69
CA LEU A 536 -39.98 -35.09 27.63
C LEU A 536 -40.94 -36.26 27.95
N LEU A 537 -41.92 -36.51 27.06
CA LEU A 537 -42.91 -37.56 27.21
C LEU A 537 -42.43 -38.85 26.54
N GLY A 538 -42.48 -39.96 27.29
CA GLY A 538 -42.12 -41.29 26.81
C GLY A 538 -40.85 -41.85 27.47
N PRO A 539 -40.55 -43.14 27.24
CA PRO A 539 -39.41 -43.83 27.87
C PRO A 539 -38.07 -43.57 27.19
N LEU A 540 -38.07 -42.99 25.98
CA LEU A 540 -36.88 -42.73 25.16
C LEU A 540 -36.90 -41.30 24.62
N ALA A 541 -35.73 -40.77 24.27
CA ALA A 541 -35.61 -39.48 23.61
C ALA A 541 -36.26 -39.51 22.22
N THR A 542 -36.84 -38.39 21.80
CA THR A 542 -37.43 -38.30 20.46
C THR A 542 -36.32 -38.25 19.40
N PRO A 543 -36.58 -38.70 18.16
CA PRO A 543 -35.58 -38.62 17.09
C PRO A 543 -35.15 -37.17 16.80
N GLN A 544 -36.02 -36.19 17.04
CA GLN A 544 -35.71 -34.76 16.92
C GLN A 544 -34.76 -34.27 18.03
N GLN A 545 -34.89 -34.78 19.25
CA GLN A 545 -33.95 -34.50 20.35
C GLN A 545 -32.56 -35.07 20.06
N ILE A 546 -32.50 -36.31 19.54
CA ILE A 546 -31.23 -36.94 19.17
C ILE A 546 -30.54 -36.14 18.06
N LEU A 547 -31.30 -35.73 17.04
CA LEU A 547 -30.79 -34.89 15.95
C LEU A 547 -30.27 -33.55 16.49
N ASN A 548 -31.08 -32.83 17.26
CA ASN A 548 -30.70 -31.54 17.83
C ASN A 548 -29.47 -31.66 18.75
N GLY A 549 -29.36 -32.74 19.53
CA GLY A 549 -28.21 -33.01 20.40
C GLY A 549 -26.90 -33.21 19.64
N GLN A 550 -26.95 -33.93 18.52
CA GLN A 550 -25.78 -34.13 17.65
C GLN A 550 -25.37 -32.82 16.95
N VAL A 551 -26.33 -32.10 16.36
CA VAL A 551 -26.07 -30.80 15.72
C VAL A 551 -25.53 -29.78 16.72
N ALA A 552 -26.13 -29.66 17.90
CA ALA A 552 -25.64 -28.79 18.97
C ALA A 552 -24.22 -29.17 19.41
N SER A 553 -23.89 -30.46 19.45
CA SER A 553 -22.54 -30.92 19.78
C SER A 553 -21.51 -30.50 18.72
N CYS A 554 -21.85 -30.57 17.43
CA CYS A 554 -21.01 -30.05 16.35
C CYS A 554 -20.79 -28.52 16.46
N LEU A 555 -21.87 -27.76 16.72
CA LEU A 555 -21.81 -26.31 16.89
C LEU A 555 -20.97 -25.89 18.09
N TYR A 556 -21.10 -26.59 19.22
CA TYR A 556 -20.33 -26.29 20.44
C TYR A 556 -18.82 -26.48 20.24
N TYR A 557 -18.39 -27.61 19.65
CA TYR A 557 -16.97 -27.85 19.43
C TYR A 557 -16.37 -26.93 18.37
N SER A 558 -17.13 -26.58 17.34
CA SER A 558 -16.69 -25.59 16.36
C SER A 558 -16.55 -24.20 17.00
N TYR A 559 -17.54 -23.74 17.76
CA TYR A 559 -17.48 -22.48 18.49
C TYR A 559 -16.32 -22.42 19.48
N THR A 560 -16.21 -23.37 20.41
CA THR A 560 -15.21 -23.33 21.51
C THR A 560 -13.77 -23.45 21.02
N LYS A 561 -13.51 -24.29 20.01
CA LYS A 561 -12.16 -24.43 19.44
C LYS A 561 -11.77 -23.20 18.61
N LEU A 562 -12.72 -22.57 17.92
CA LEU A 562 -12.44 -21.36 17.17
C LEU A 562 -12.31 -20.13 18.08
N SER A 563 -13.11 -20.01 19.14
CA SER A 563 -13.00 -18.90 20.09
C SER A 563 -11.64 -18.90 20.80
N THR A 564 -11.22 -20.06 21.33
CA THR A 564 -9.90 -20.21 21.96
C THR A 564 -8.76 -19.93 20.99
N PHE A 565 -8.86 -20.38 19.74
CA PHE A 565 -7.84 -20.11 18.72
C PHE A 565 -7.78 -18.62 18.33
N MET A 566 -8.91 -17.90 18.33
CA MET A 566 -8.94 -16.48 18.00
C MET A 566 -8.29 -15.58 19.06
N GLU A 567 -8.12 -16.04 20.30
CA GLU A 567 -7.40 -15.31 21.35
C GLU A 567 -5.92 -15.11 21.00
N ASP A 568 -5.32 -16.03 20.22
CA ASP A 568 -3.91 -15.98 19.81
C ASP A 568 -3.66 -15.13 18.55
N HIS A 569 -4.71 -14.62 17.89
CA HIS A 569 -4.62 -13.90 16.63
C HIS A 569 -4.73 -12.37 16.77
N PRO A 570 -4.17 -11.59 15.82
CA PRO A 570 -4.32 -10.13 15.81
C PRO A 570 -5.79 -9.68 15.83
N GLU A 571 -6.07 -8.59 16.54
CA GLU A 571 -7.43 -8.04 16.74
C GLU A 571 -8.19 -7.76 15.42
N THR A 572 -7.47 -7.42 14.36
CA THR A 572 -8.07 -7.17 13.04
C THR A 572 -8.68 -8.42 12.41
N ILE A 573 -8.09 -9.59 12.66
CA ILE A 573 -8.56 -10.88 12.14
C ILE A 573 -9.67 -11.42 13.03
N SER A 574 -9.51 -11.34 14.35
CA SER A 574 -10.55 -11.75 15.29
C SER A 574 -11.84 -10.95 15.07
N ALA A 575 -11.75 -9.63 14.86
CA ALA A 575 -12.91 -8.79 14.54
C ALA A 575 -13.64 -9.20 13.24
N LEU A 576 -12.96 -9.80 12.28
CA LEU A 576 -13.59 -10.27 11.02
C LEU A 576 -14.33 -11.61 11.19
N ILE A 577 -13.83 -12.50 12.04
CA ILE A 577 -14.36 -13.87 12.21
C ILE A 577 -15.37 -13.95 13.37
N GLN A 578 -15.21 -13.13 14.40
CA GLN A 578 -16.05 -13.12 15.60
C GLN A 578 -17.57 -13.05 15.32
N PRO A 579 -18.07 -12.23 14.37
CA PRO A 579 -19.49 -12.19 14.06
C PRO A 579 -20.04 -13.54 13.59
N SER A 580 -19.27 -14.30 12.80
CA SER A 580 -19.66 -15.62 12.32
C SER A 580 -19.60 -16.67 13.43
N ILE A 581 -18.61 -16.59 14.33
CA ILE A 581 -18.54 -17.44 15.54
C ILE A 581 -19.75 -17.18 16.44
N ASN A 582 -20.14 -15.93 16.64
CA ASN A 582 -21.32 -15.56 17.44
C ASN A 582 -22.62 -16.11 16.82
N LYS A 583 -22.76 -16.12 15.48
CA LYS A 583 -23.92 -16.74 14.82
C LYS A 583 -24.00 -18.25 15.11
N ILE A 584 -22.86 -18.96 15.12
CA ILE A 584 -22.81 -20.38 15.47
C ILE A 584 -23.26 -20.59 16.93
N HIS A 585 -22.78 -19.74 17.85
CA HIS A 585 -23.21 -19.75 19.25
C HIS A 585 -24.72 -19.52 19.40
N MET A 586 -25.28 -18.53 18.71
CA MET A 586 -26.72 -18.27 18.73
C MET A 586 -27.55 -19.45 18.22
N GLN A 587 -27.08 -20.18 17.20
CA GLN A 587 -27.76 -21.39 16.74
C GLN A 587 -27.69 -22.51 17.78
N TYR A 588 -26.56 -22.64 18.48
CA TYR A 588 -26.43 -23.56 19.60
C TYR A 588 -27.40 -23.22 20.75
N ASP A 589 -27.46 -21.95 21.17
CA ASP A 589 -28.37 -21.49 22.23
C ASP A 589 -29.84 -21.75 21.88
N SER A 590 -30.20 -21.58 20.59
CA SER A 590 -31.57 -21.83 20.11
C SER A 590 -32.05 -23.27 20.28
N VAL A 591 -31.11 -24.22 20.43
CA VAL A 591 -31.40 -25.64 20.71
C VAL A 591 -31.45 -25.90 22.22
N VAL A 592 -30.49 -25.34 22.96
CA VAL A 592 -30.25 -25.66 24.37
C VAL A 592 -31.25 -24.97 25.29
N ASP A 593 -31.52 -23.67 25.09
CA ASP A 593 -32.36 -22.89 25.98
C ASP A 593 -33.80 -23.41 26.08
N PRO A 594 -34.48 -23.76 24.97
CA PRO A 594 -35.83 -24.33 25.03
C PRO A 594 -35.85 -25.69 25.74
N LEU A 595 -34.82 -26.53 25.54
CA LEU A 595 -34.71 -27.84 26.17
C LEU A 595 -34.54 -27.72 27.69
N LEU A 596 -33.60 -26.89 28.15
CA LEU A 596 -33.38 -26.66 29.58
C LEU A 596 -34.61 -26.04 30.25
N THR A 597 -35.30 -25.13 29.55
CA THR A 597 -36.55 -24.53 30.03
C THR A 597 -37.66 -25.57 30.19
N ALA A 598 -37.79 -26.51 29.25
CA ALA A 598 -38.77 -27.58 29.39
C ALA A 598 -38.43 -28.60 30.47
N ILE A 599 -37.14 -28.94 30.63
CA ILE A 599 -36.66 -29.75 31.76
C ILE A 599 -37.07 -29.10 33.09
N ARG A 600 -36.78 -27.80 33.26
CA ARG A 600 -37.17 -27.04 34.45
C ARG A 600 -38.69 -27.02 34.67
N LYS A 601 -39.47 -26.81 33.62
CA LYS A 601 -40.94 -26.78 33.68
C LYS A 601 -41.56 -28.12 34.08
N GLU A 602 -41.06 -29.22 33.53
CA GLU A 602 -41.54 -30.58 33.83
C GLU A 602 -41.17 -31.02 35.25
N ILE A 603 -39.94 -30.73 35.69
CA ILE A 603 -39.50 -30.97 37.08
C ILE A 603 -40.39 -30.20 38.07
N ALA A 604 -40.61 -28.89 37.84
CA ALA A 604 -41.47 -28.08 38.69
C ALA A 604 -42.92 -28.58 38.71
N ALA A 605 -43.45 -29.02 37.56
CA ALA A 605 -44.78 -29.61 37.47
C ALA A 605 -44.89 -30.90 38.30
N ILE A 606 -43.85 -31.74 38.32
CA ILE A 606 -43.81 -32.95 39.15
C ILE A 606 -43.76 -32.59 40.64
N ILE A 607 -42.86 -31.68 41.03
CA ILE A 607 -42.68 -31.25 42.43
C ILE A 607 -43.97 -30.65 42.99
N SER A 608 -44.68 -29.83 42.21
CA SER A 608 -45.93 -29.20 42.68
C SER A 608 -47.05 -30.17 43.04
N ARG A 609 -46.96 -31.45 42.64
CA ARG A 609 -47.90 -32.49 43.06
C ARG A 609 -47.80 -32.82 44.56
N ILE A 610 -46.78 -32.33 45.27
CA ILE A 610 -46.71 -32.40 46.73
C ILE A 610 -47.99 -31.85 47.40
N HIS A 611 -48.60 -30.82 46.81
CA HIS A 611 -49.83 -30.19 47.31
C HIS A 611 -51.10 -31.02 47.08
N ARG A 612 -51.02 -32.06 46.25
CA ARG A 612 -52.11 -33.00 45.99
C ARG A 612 -52.04 -34.25 46.87
N VAL A 613 -50.97 -34.42 47.64
CA VAL A 613 -50.80 -35.54 48.56
C VAL A 613 -51.53 -35.21 49.87
N ASP A 614 -52.45 -36.09 50.28
CA ASP A 614 -53.12 -36.00 51.58
C ASP A 614 -52.11 -36.28 52.72
N LEU A 615 -51.36 -35.26 53.15
CA LEU A 615 -50.41 -35.31 54.28
C LEU A 615 -51.09 -35.50 55.66
N GLN A 616 -52.38 -35.85 55.70
CA GLN A 616 -53.19 -36.08 56.90
C GLN A 616 -53.59 -37.54 57.11
N LYS A 617 -53.61 -38.38 56.06
CA LYS A 617 -54.09 -39.77 56.15
C LYS A 617 -52.91 -40.72 56.37
N SER A 618 -53.05 -41.68 57.29
CA SER A 618 -52.12 -42.80 57.34
C SER A 618 -52.31 -43.65 56.09
N VAL A 619 -51.25 -43.81 55.29
CA VAL A 619 -51.19 -44.91 54.33
C VAL A 619 -51.25 -46.22 55.15
N ASP A 620 -52.10 -47.16 54.72
CA ASP A 620 -52.46 -48.39 55.43
C ASP A 620 -51.33 -49.00 56.28
N SER A 621 -51.65 -49.34 57.53
CA SER A 621 -50.75 -49.88 58.56
C SER A 621 -50.08 -51.24 58.26
N MET A 622 -50.01 -51.65 56.99
CA MET A 622 -49.35 -52.87 56.52
C MET A 622 -48.26 -52.62 55.47
N ALA A 623 -48.09 -51.38 54.97
CA ALA A 623 -46.90 -50.97 54.23
C ALA A 623 -46.12 -49.98 55.09
N GLY A 624 -44.92 -50.38 55.55
CA GLY A 624 -44.13 -49.62 56.51
C GLY A 624 -43.94 -48.14 56.11
N MET A 625 -43.83 -47.29 57.14
CA MET A 625 -43.56 -45.84 57.15
C MET A 625 -42.26 -45.39 56.43
N ALA A 626 -41.75 -46.19 55.49
CA ALA A 626 -40.43 -46.05 54.88
C ALA A 626 -40.47 -45.94 53.35
N ALA A 627 -41.65 -45.93 52.72
CA ALA A 627 -41.76 -45.76 51.27
C ALA A 627 -41.83 -44.26 50.89
N PRO A 628 -41.07 -43.80 49.87
CA PRO A 628 -41.19 -42.44 49.36
C PRO A 628 -42.55 -42.22 48.69
N SER A 629 -42.99 -40.97 48.65
CA SER A 629 -44.25 -40.60 48.02
C SER A 629 -44.22 -40.83 46.50
N LEU A 630 -45.40 -41.02 45.89
CA LEU A 630 -45.52 -41.31 44.45
C LEU A 630 -44.95 -40.20 43.57
N TYR A 631 -45.11 -38.93 43.95
CA TYR A 631 -44.53 -37.82 43.17
C TYR A 631 -42.99 -37.80 43.27
N MET A 632 -42.43 -38.23 44.40
CA MET A 632 -40.97 -38.34 44.57
C MET A 632 -40.42 -39.46 43.70
N LYS A 633 -41.08 -40.62 43.68
CA LYS A 633 -40.72 -41.70 42.75
C LYS A 633 -40.74 -41.24 41.29
N ASP A 634 -41.80 -40.56 40.87
CA ASP A 634 -41.89 -40.00 39.52
C ASP A 634 -40.81 -38.95 39.22
N LEU A 635 -40.38 -38.18 40.24
CA LEU A 635 -39.28 -37.22 40.11
C LEU A 635 -37.93 -37.94 39.91
N VAL A 636 -37.66 -38.98 40.70
CA VAL A 636 -36.45 -39.81 40.55
C VAL A 636 -36.42 -40.45 39.16
N ASP A 637 -37.51 -41.10 38.74
CA ASP A 637 -37.63 -41.73 37.42
C ASP A 637 -37.43 -40.70 36.30
N LYS A 638 -37.95 -39.47 36.47
CA LYS A 638 -37.78 -38.40 35.49
C LYS A 638 -36.34 -37.88 35.43
N LEU A 639 -35.67 -37.72 36.57
CA LEU A 639 -34.26 -37.31 36.64
C LEU A 639 -33.35 -38.36 35.99
N GLU A 640 -33.60 -39.64 36.25
CA GLU A 640 -32.89 -40.73 35.59
C GLU A 640 -33.13 -40.70 34.07
N PHE A 641 -34.38 -40.53 33.63
CA PHE A 641 -34.72 -40.38 32.22
C PHE A 641 -33.99 -39.20 31.56
N ILE A 642 -33.99 -38.02 32.18
CA ILE A 642 -33.31 -36.83 31.65
C ILE A 642 -31.83 -37.11 31.48
N LYS A 643 -31.17 -37.70 32.49
CA LYS A 643 -29.74 -38.02 32.44
C LYS A 643 -29.41 -39.08 31.40
N ALA A 644 -30.12 -40.20 31.41
CA ALA A 644 -29.81 -41.37 30.61
C ALA A 644 -30.20 -41.23 29.14
N ASN A 645 -31.29 -40.49 28.84
CA ASN A 645 -31.86 -40.44 27.50
C ASN A 645 -31.81 -39.06 26.86
N VAL A 646 -31.82 -37.96 27.61
CA VAL A 646 -31.84 -36.60 27.03
C VAL A 646 -30.43 -36.02 26.99
N LEU A 647 -29.77 -35.93 28.15
CA LEU A 647 -28.44 -35.34 28.29
C LEU A 647 -27.35 -36.18 27.61
N SER A 648 -27.52 -37.51 27.56
CA SER A 648 -26.60 -38.44 26.89
C SER A 648 -26.51 -38.24 25.38
N ASN A 649 -27.48 -37.58 24.75
CA ASN A 649 -27.45 -37.25 23.32
C ASN A 649 -26.53 -36.07 23.00
N PHE A 650 -26.10 -35.32 24.02
CA PHE A 650 -25.16 -34.22 23.89
C PHE A 650 -23.75 -34.70 24.26
N ALA A 651 -22.72 -34.01 23.76
CA ALA A 651 -21.36 -34.29 24.20
C ALA A 651 -21.20 -34.03 25.71
N ALA A 652 -20.43 -34.88 26.40
CA ALA A 652 -20.29 -34.84 27.86
C ALA A 652 -19.84 -33.48 28.40
N GLU A 653 -18.94 -32.79 27.68
CA GLU A 653 -18.45 -31.45 28.06
C GLU A 653 -19.57 -30.40 28.10
N ILE A 654 -20.60 -30.57 27.26
CA ILE A 654 -21.74 -29.66 27.13
C ILE A 654 -22.75 -29.91 28.26
N ALA A 655 -23.04 -31.18 28.55
CA ALA A 655 -23.99 -31.55 29.59
C ALA A 655 -23.44 -31.34 31.02
N ARG A 656 -22.12 -31.39 31.19
CA ARG A 656 -21.44 -31.26 32.49
C ARG A 656 -21.83 -30.01 33.30
N PRO A 657 -21.88 -28.78 32.72
CA PRO A 657 -22.36 -27.61 33.45
C PRO A 657 -23.88 -27.62 33.72
N TRP A 658 -24.69 -28.27 32.89
CA TRP A 658 -26.14 -28.28 33.05
C TRP A 658 -26.61 -29.13 34.24
N ILE A 659 -25.90 -30.23 34.53
CA ILE A 659 -26.24 -31.13 35.64
C ILE A 659 -26.31 -30.39 36.99
N PRO A 660 -25.27 -29.67 37.46
CA PRO A 660 -25.35 -28.95 38.73
C PRO A 660 -26.40 -27.83 38.71
N ASP A 661 -26.64 -27.16 37.59
CA ASP A 661 -27.66 -26.12 37.47
C ASP A 661 -29.08 -26.69 37.60
N ILE A 662 -29.35 -27.85 36.99
CA ILE A 662 -30.61 -28.59 37.17
C ILE A 662 -30.78 -28.99 38.63
N VAL A 663 -29.73 -29.49 39.29
CA VAL A 663 -29.81 -29.89 40.70
C VAL A 663 -30.11 -28.70 41.61
N LYS A 664 -29.42 -27.56 41.42
CA LYS A 664 -29.71 -26.32 42.17
C LYS A 664 -31.16 -25.89 42.00
N TYR A 665 -31.68 -25.95 40.78
CA TYR A 665 -33.07 -25.64 40.50
C TYR A 665 -34.03 -26.60 41.21
N VAL A 666 -33.82 -27.92 41.10
CA VAL A 666 -34.65 -28.94 41.78
C VAL A 666 -34.71 -28.70 43.29
N ILE A 667 -33.57 -28.43 43.92
CA ILE A 667 -33.52 -28.19 45.37
C ILE A 667 -34.28 -26.92 45.75
N ARG A 668 -34.03 -25.81 45.04
CA ARG A 668 -34.69 -24.52 45.30
C ARG A 668 -36.22 -24.64 45.17
N THR A 669 -36.68 -25.19 44.05
CA THR A 669 -38.11 -25.39 43.77
C THR A 669 -38.75 -26.36 44.77
N PHE A 670 -38.08 -27.47 45.13
CA PHE A 670 -38.57 -28.42 46.14
C PHE A 670 -38.72 -27.77 47.51
N VAL A 671 -37.69 -27.05 48.00
CA VAL A 671 -37.75 -26.40 49.32
C VAL A 671 -38.86 -25.36 49.37
N LEU A 672 -39.04 -24.56 48.30
CA LEU A 672 -40.13 -23.59 48.22
C LEU A 672 -41.49 -24.28 48.30
N HIS A 673 -41.73 -25.31 47.48
CA HIS A 673 -42.98 -26.07 47.52
C HIS A 673 -43.21 -26.79 48.86
N ALA A 674 -42.16 -27.35 49.47
CA ALA A 674 -42.23 -28.00 50.77
C ALA A 674 -42.55 -27.00 51.90
N SER A 675 -42.07 -25.76 51.80
CA SER A 675 -42.31 -24.71 52.81
C SER A 675 -43.76 -24.22 52.87
N ILE A 676 -44.52 -24.36 51.78
CA ILE A 676 -45.93 -23.98 51.68
C ILE A 676 -46.89 -25.19 51.72
N ALA A 677 -46.38 -26.40 51.98
CA ALA A 677 -47.20 -27.61 52.04
C ALA A 677 -48.13 -27.57 53.27
N ASN A 678 -49.43 -27.44 53.03
CA ASN A 678 -50.48 -27.35 54.04
C ASN A 678 -51.59 -28.34 53.66
N PRO A 679 -52.13 -29.17 54.57
CA PRO A 679 -51.89 -29.27 56.03
C PRO A 679 -50.76 -30.22 56.45
N LEU A 680 -49.93 -29.76 57.40
CA LEU A 680 -48.73 -30.46 57.87
C LEU A 680 -48.93 -31.12 59.25
N THR A 681 -49.27 -32.42 59.27
CA THR A 681 -49.37 -33.22 60.50
C THR A 681 -48.02 -33.87 60.88
N GLU A 682 -47.90 -34.49 62.06
CA GLU A 682 -46.68 -35.24 62.46
C GLU A 682 -46.31 -36.35 61.45
N ILE A 683 -47.32 -37.02 60.89
CA ILE A 683 -47.15 -38.05 59.85
C ILE A 683 -46.66 -37.40 58.55
N GLY A 684 -47.22 -36.25 58.17
CA GLY A 684 -46.77 -35.48 57.00
C GLY A 684 -45.33 -34.99 57.13
N LYS A 685 -44.90 -34.58 58.33
CA LYS A 685 -43.50 -34.21 58.61
C LYS A 685 -42.55 -35.39 58.42
N LEU A 686 -42.90 -36.57 58.94
CA LEU A 686 -42.09 -37.78 58.74
C LEU A 686 -42.03 -38.18 57.26
N GLN A 687 -43.16 -38.14 56.54
CA GLN A 687 -43.18 -38.44 55.11
C GLN A 687 -42.29 -37.47 54.31
N LEU A 688 -42.33 -36.17 54.62
CA LEU A 688 -41.50 -35.16 53.97
C LEU A 688 -40.01 -35.40 54.24
N THR A 689 -39.64 -35.90 55.43
CA THR A 689 -38.24 -36.23 55.73
C THR A 689 -37.73 -37.43 54.94
N THR A 690 -38.60 -38.42 54.70
CA THR A 690 -38.34 -39.57 53.82
C THR A 690 -38.21 -39.12 52.37
N ASP A 691 -39.10 -38.25 51.90
CA ASP A 691 -39.03 -37.67 50.55
C ASP A 691 -37.74 -36.83 50.37
N MET A 692 -37.32 -36.09 51.41
CA MET A 692 -36.03 -35.38 51.41
C MET A 692 -34.83 -36.32 51.35
N THR A 693 -34.83 -37.45 52.07
CA THR A 693 -33.73 -38.43 51.98
C THR A 693 -33.65 -39.05 50.58
N GLU A 694 -34.81 -39.35 50.00
CA GLU A 694 -34.89 -39.93 48.65
C GLU A 694 -34.41 -38.91 47.61
N LEU A 695 -34.81 -37.64 47.74
CA LEU A 695 -34.33 -36.56 46.90
C LEU A 695 -32.81 -36.38 47.01
N GLU A 696 -32.26 -36.37 48.23
CA GLU A 696 -30.81 -36.30 48.45
C GLU A 696 -30.07 -37.45 47.75
N PHE A 697 -30.60 -38.67 47.85
CA PHE A 697 -30.04 -39.85 47.18
C PHE A 697 -30.13 -39.72 45.65
N ALA A 698 -31.29 -39.36 45.12
CA ALA A 698 -31.52 -39.22 43.68
C ALA A 698 -30.64 -38.12 43.06
N LEU A 699 -30.52 -36.96 43.72
CA LEU A 699 -29.64 -35.89 43.28
C LEU A 699 -28.16 -36.31 43.35
N SER A 700 -27.78 -37.13 44.33
CA SER A 700 -26.42 -37.69 44.42
C SER A 700 -26.10 -38.62 43.26
N ALA A 701 -27.07 -39.46 42.87
CA ALA A 701 -26.97 -40.32 41.71
C ALA A 701 -26.97 -39.50 40.40
N PHE A 702 -27.73 -38.41 40.34
CA PHE A 702 -27.79 -37.51 39.18
C PHE A 702 -26.46 -36.76 38.93
N LEU A 703 -25.73 -36.38 39.99
CA LEU A 703 -24.42 -35.71 39.89
C LEU A 703 -23.25 -36.61 39.45
N VAL A 704 -23.38 -37.94 39.56
CA VAL A 704 -22.26 -38.85 39.24
C VAL A 704 -22.06 -38.96 37.73
N ASP A 705 -20.97 -38.39 37.19
CA ASP A 705 -20.65 -38.39 35.75
C ASP A 705 -20.53 -39.79 35.11
N ASN A 706 -20.35 -40.85 35.91
CA ASN A 706 -20.25 -42.23 35.43
C ASN A 706 -20.68 -43.23 36.51
N LEU A 707 -21.61 -44.14 36.21
CA LEU A 707 -22.08 -45.21 37.12
C LEU A 707 -20.94 -46.08 37.70
N GLN A 708 -19.73 -46.03 37.13
CA GLN A 708 -18.54 -46.75 37.59
C GLN A 708 -17.59 -45.95 38.50
N SER A 709 -17.78 -44.62 38.65
CA SER A 709 -16.99 -43.83 39.59
C SER A 709 -17.51 -44.11 41.01
N LYS A 710 -16.79 -44.93 41.79
CA LYS A 710 -17.11 -45.28 43.18
C LYS A 710 -17.07 -44.11 44.18
N ARG A 711 -16.79 -42.88 43.72
CA ARG A 711 -16.97 -41.67 44.53
C ARG A 711 -18.37 -41.14 44.24
N GLY A 712 -19.30 -41.37 45.17
CA GLY A 712 -20.64 -40.79 45.12
C GLY A 712 -20.57 -39.28 44.88
N GLY A 713 -21.52 -38.73 44.14
CA GLY A 713 -21.55 -37.30 43.80
C GLY A 713 -21.58 -36.48 45.09
N ASN A 714 -20.59 -35.61 45.28
CA ASN A 714 -20.51 -34.76 46.46
C ASN A 714 -21.55 -33.63 46.35
N LEU A 715 -22.75 -33.81 46.92
CA LEU A 715 -23.77 -32.75 47.00
C LEU A 715 -23.25 -31.49 47.70
N GLU A 716 -22.23 -31.63 48.54
CA GLU A 716 -21.54 -30.53 49.20
C GLU A 716 -20.91 -29.53 48.20
N SER A 717 -20.58 -29.98 46.99
CA SER A 717 -20.08 -29.12 45.91
C SER A 717 -21.12 -28.14 45.35
N ILE A 718 -22.41 -28.40 45.55
CA ILE A 718 -23.49 -27.49 45.14
C ILE A 718 -23.50 -26.24 46.03
N GLY A 719 -23.02 -26.36 47.27
CA GLY A 719 -22.82 -25.22 48.17
C GLY A 719 -24.09 -24.86 48.94
N GLU A 720 -24.66 -23.70 48.64
CA GLU A 720 -25.70 -23.06 49.45
C GLU A 720 -27.05 -23.76 49.35
N GLU A 721 -27.49 -24.15 48.15
CA GLU A 721 -28.80 -24.79 47.95
C GLU A 721 -28.91 -26.11 48.73
N TYR A 722 -27.82 -26.87 48.76
CA TYR A 722 -27.80 -28.11 49.54
C TYR A 722 -27.79 -27.87 51.05
N LYS A 723 -27.14 -26.79 51.54
CA LYS A 723 -27.26 -26.37 52.94
C LYS A 723 -28.70 -26.01 53.29
N ILE A 724 -29.43 -25.34 52.38
CA ILE A 724 -30.85 -25.00 52.55
C ILE A 724 -31.68 -26.29 52.71
N LEU A 725 -31.47 -27.30 51.86
CA LEU A 725 -32.16 -28.59 51.96
C LEU A 725 -31.88 -29.28 53.31
N ARG A 726 -30.62 -29.34 53.75
CA ARG A 726 -30.26 -29.93 55.05
C ARG A 726 -30.86 -29.15 56.22
N ALA A 727 -30.85 -27.82 56.16
CA ALA A 727 -31.36 -26.95 57.22
C ALA A 727 -32.89 -26.96 57.32
N MET A 728 -33.59 -27.35 56.25
CA MET A 728 -35.04 -27.51 56.27
C MET A 728 -35.47 -28.70 57.15
N ARG A 729 -34.72 -29.82 57.15
CA ARG A 729 -35.07 -31.02 57.92
C ARG A 729 -35.29 -30.76 59.42
N PRO A 730 -34.39 -30.08 60.16
CA PRO A 730 -34.64 -29.73 61.56
C PRO A 730 -35.75 -28.68 61.73
N LEU A 731 -35.97 -27.78 60.76
CA LEU A 731 -37.03 -26.76 60.80
C LEU A 731 -38.43 -27.39 60.96
N LEU A 732 -38.68 -28.55 60.34
CA LEU A 732 -39.97 -29.26 60.42
C LEU A 732 -40.34 -29.64 61.87
N PHE A 733 -39.35 -29.91 62.72
CA PHE A 733 -39.52 -30.38 64.10
C PHE A 733 -39.20 -29.33 65.17
N LEU A 734 -38.72 -28.14 64.80
CA LEU A 734 -38.55 -27.05 65.75
C LEU A 734 -39.89 -26.64 66.37
N GLU A 735 -39.85 -26.30 67.66
CA GLU A 735 -40.96 -25.68 68.39
C GLU A 735 -41.21 -24.25 67.89
N ASN A 736 -42.45 -23.78 68.01
CA ASN A 736 -42.88 -22.48 67.47
C ASN A 736 -42.06 -21.29 68.05
N SER A 737 -41.71 -21.35 69.33
CA SER A 737 -40.90 -20.35 70.03
C SER A 737 -39.49 -20.18 69.46
N HIS A 738 -38.93 -21.23 68.85
CA HIS A 738 -37.56 -21.24 68.34
C HIS A 738 -37.47 -20.85 66.86
N LEU A 739 -38.59 -20.69 66.15
CA LEU A 739 -38.63 -20.34 64.72
C LEU A 739 -38.11 -18.92 64.43
N ALA A 740 -38.19 -18.00 65.39
CA ALA A 740 -37.67 -16.63 65.25
C ALA A 740 -36.16 -16.51 65.54
N SER A 741 -35.51 -17.57 66.07
CA SER A 741 -34.10 -17.50 66.47
C SER A 741 -33.15 -17.65 65.26
N SER A 742 -32.29 -16.65 65.05
CA SER A 742 -31.34 -16.61 63.93
C SER A 742 -30.31 -17.75 63.97
N GLU A 743 -29.94 -18.25 65.15
CA GLU A 743 -28.99 -19.36 65.31
C GLU A 743 -29.55 -20.72 64.87
N ARG A 744 -30.84 -20.98 65.12
CA ARG A 744 -31.48 -22.28 64.80
C ARG A 744 -32.04 -22.34 63.39
N THR A 745 -32.23 -21.18 62.75
CA THR A 745 -32.68 -21.04 61.36
C THR A 745 -31.53 -20.69 60.40
N ALA A 746 -30.28 -20.73 60.89
CA ALA A 746 -29.10 -20.44 60.11
C ALA A 746 -29.00 -21.33 58.85
N GLY A 747 -28.81 -20.70 57.70
CA GLY A 747 -28.68 -21.38 56.40
C GLY A 747 -29.99 -21.57 55.63
N LEU A 748 -31.13 -21.05 56.12
CA LEU A 748 -32.40 -21.00 55.40
C LEU A 748 -32.71 -19.59 54.89
N PRO A 749 -33.31 -19.45 53.69
CA PRO A 749 -33.86 -18.18 53.25
C PRO A 749 -34.99 -17.73 54.19
N PRO A 750 -35.07 -16.44 54.57
CA PRO A 750 -36.12 -15.94 55.46
C PRO A 750 -37.54 -16.25 54.96
N ILE A 751 -37.75 -16.21 53.64
CA ILE A 751 -39.04 -16.56 53.02
C ILE A 751 -39.49 -18.00 53.32
N VAL A 752 -38.55 -18.96 53.40
CA VAL A 752 -38.85 -20.37 53.74
C VAL A 752 -39.30 -20.50 55.19
N VAL A 753 -38.66 -19.76 56.10
CA VAL A 753 -39.03 -19.71 57.52
C VAL A 753 -40.40 -19.05 57.69
N LEU A 754 -40.66 -17.96 56.97
CA LEU A 754 -41.95 -17.25 56.99
C LEU A 754 -43.08 -18.13 56.48
N HIS A 755 -42.89 -18.84 55.35
CA HIS A 755 -43.89 -19.79 54.86
C HIS A 755 -44.23 -20.86 55.90
N HIS A 756 -43.21 -21.42 56.56
CA HIS A 756 -43.41 -22.46 57.57
C HIS A 756 -44.12 -21.96 58.82
N ILE A 757 -43.88 -20.71 59.25
CA ILE A 757 -44.65 -20.05 60.32
C ILE A 757 -46.13 -19.93 59.89
N LEU A 758 -46.38 -19.49 58.66
CA LEU A 758 -47.74 -19.32 58.13
C LEU A 758 -48.49 -20.67 58.02
N VAL A 759 -47.83 -21.73 57.53
CA VAL A 759 -48.43 -23.09 57.45
C VAL A 759 -48.89 -23.61 58.83
N ARG A 760 -48.16 -23.28 59.90
CA ARG A 760 -48.48 -23.70 61.27
C ARG A 760 -49.54 -22.83 61.94
N SER A 761 -49.86 -21.69 61.34
CA SER A 761 -50.77 -20.69 61.87
C SER A 761 -52.17 -20.83 61.25
N PRO A 762 -53.22 -20.23 61.86
CA PRO A 762 -54.52 -20.11 61.22
C PRO A 762 -54.55 -19.06 60.07
N ILE A 763 -53.41 -18.42 59.74
CA ILE A 763 -53.32 -17.39 58.71
C ILE A 763 -53.26 -18.07 57.33
N PRO A 764 -54.11 -17.68 56.37
CA PRO A 764 -54.04 -18.18 55.00
C PRO A 764 -52.70 -17.82 54.35
N LEU A 765 -52.13 -18.75 53.59
CA LEU A 765 -50.89 -18.52 52.85
C LEU A 765 -51.07 -17.42 51.80
N PRO A 766 -50.01 -16.69 51.42
CA PRO A 766 -50.18 -15.53 50.56
C PRO A 766 -50.78 -15.83 49.18
N HIS A 767 -50.53 -17.02 48.63
CA HIS A 767 -51.16 -17.46 47.38
C HIS A 767 -52.70 -17.56 47.50
N THR A 768 -53.22 -18.03 48.64
CA THR A 768 -54.67 -18.12 48.87
C THR A 768 -55.32 -16.75 49.04
N LEU A 769 -54.59 -15.77 49.58
CA LEU A 769 -55.06 -14.38 49.72
C LEU A 769 -55.18 -13.66 48.36
N HIS A 770 -54.26 -13.96 47.44
CA HIS A 770 -54.23 -13.38 46.10
C HIS A 770 -54.97 -14.22 45.04
N GLY A 771 -55.52 -15.38 45.41
CA GLY A 771 -56.23 -16.28 44.50
C GLY A 771 -55.34 -17.01 43.49
N TRP A 772 -54.04 -17.15 43.79
CA TRP A 772 -53.07 -17.83 42.94
C TRP A 772 -53.00 -19.33 43.25
N GLN A 773 -52.67 -20.13 42.24
CA GLN A 773 -52.27 -21.51 42.49
C GLN A 773 -50.89 -21.56 43.16
N GLU A 774 -50.62 -22.64 43.90
CA GLU A 774 -49.33 -22.84 44.58
C GLU A 774 -48.16 -22.86 43.58
N THR A 775 -48.41 -23.35 42.36
CA THR A 775 -47.46 -23.35 41.24
C THR A 775 -47.16 -21.95 40.70
N GLU A 776 -48.17 -21.09 40.62
CA GLU A 776 -48.05 -19.71 40.16
C GLU A 776 -47.29 -18.87 41.19
N TYR A 777 -47.57 -19.12 42.47
CA TYR A 777 -46.87 -18.47 43.58
C TYR A 777 -45.38 -18.81 43.63
N VAL A 778 -45.01 -20.10 43.52
CA VAL A 778 -43.60 -20.50 43.53
C VAL A 778 -42.85 -19.92 42.32
N ARG A 779 -43.47 -19.92 41.14
CA ARG A 779 -42.88 -19.25 39.96
C ARG A 779 -42.71 -17.75 40.16
N TRP A 780 -43.71 -17.09 40.74
CA TRP A 780 -43.63 -15.66 41.03
C TRP A 780 -42.47 -15.35 41.98
N ILE A 781 -42.26 -16.17 43.02
CA ILE A 781 -41.10 -16.02 43.93
C ILE A 781 -39.78 -16.23 43.20
N GLU A 782 -39.69 -17.19 42.27
CA GLU A 782 -38.47 -17.45 41.51
C GLU A 782 -38.13 -16.30 40.53
N ASP A 783 -39.16 -15.60 40.01
CA ASP A 783 -39.00 -14.48 39.08
C ASP A 783 -38.76 -13.12 39.76
N HIS A 784 -39.08 -12.98 41.04
CA HIS A 784 -39.04 -11.70 41.78
C HIS A 784 -37.92 -11.66 42.83
N SER A 785 -37.56 -10.44 43.23
CA SER A 785 -36.53 -10.23 44.24
C SER A 785 -36.99 -10.73 45.62
N PRO A 786 -36.05 -11.13 46.51
CA PRO A 786 -36.41 -11.57 47.86
C PRO A 786 -37.11 -10.46 48.67
N GLN A 787 -36.83 -9.19 48.37
CA GLN A 787 -37.46 -8.04 49.02
C GLN A 787 -38.94 -7.91 48.65
N GLU A 788 -39.28 -8.11 47.38
CA GLU A 788 -40.66 -8.14 46.90
C GLU A 788 -41.42 -9.30 47.53
N ALA A 789 -40.80 -10.49 47.61
CA ALA A 789 -41.38 -11.65 48.29
C ALA A 789 -41.67 -11.37 49.78
N HIS A 790 -40.76 -10.70 50.50
CA HIS A 790 -40.98 -10.30 51.88
C HIS A 790 -42.13 -9.29 52.03
N SER A 791 -42.24 -8.31 51.12
CA SER A 791 -43.30 -7.31 51.14
C SER A 791 -44.70 -7.90 50.94
N LEU A 792 -44.80 -8.98 50.17
CA LEU A 792 -46.03 -9.71 49.91
C LEU A 792 -46.49 -10.45 51.18
N VAL A 793 -45.54 -11.07 51.90
CA VAL A 793 -45.81 -11.67 53.22
C VAL A 793 -46.20 -10.60 54.26
N GLU A 794 -45.53 -9.45 54.28
CA GLU A 794 -45.87 -8.32 55.17
C GLU A 794 -47.30 -7.83 54.98
N SER A 795 -47.71 -7.66 53.72
CA SER A 795 -49.08 -7.26 53.37
C SER A 795 -50.12 -8.26 53.90
N SER A 796 -49.77 -9.55 53.91
CA SER A 796 -50.60 -10.62 54.46
C SER A 796 -50.67 -10.57 55.98
N LEU A 797 -49.56 -10.27 56.66
CA LEU A 797 -49.49 -10.18 58.13
C LEU A 797 -50.28 -8.99 58.69
N ILE A 798 -50.21 -7.82 58.04
CA ILE A 798 -50.94 -6.61 58.46
C ILE A 798 -52.46 -6.84 58.49
N GLN A 799 -53.00 -7.64 57.57
CA GLN A 799 -54.43 -7.95 57.52
C GLN A 799 -54.92 -8.85 58.67
N TRP A 800 -54.01 -9.53 59.37
CA TRP A 800 -54.32 -10.53 60.39
C TRP A 800 -53.82 -10.17 61.79
N GLU A 801 -53.21 -8.99 61.97
CA GLU A 801 -52.64 -8.49 63.23
C GLU A 801 -53.68 -8.34 64.36
N ASN A 802 -54.95 -8.12 64.03
CA ASN A 802 -56.04 -7.86 64.99
C ASN A 802 -57.04 -9.03 65.17
N LYS A 803 -56.71 -10.24 64.70
CA LYS A 803 -57.63 -11.40 64.76
C LYS A 803 -57.22 -12.39 65.86
N SER A 804 -58.20 -12.82 66.67
CA SER A 804 -58.02 -13.75 67.79
C SER A 804 -57.43 -15.09 67.36
N GLY A 805 -56.31 -15.51 67.97
CA GLY A 805 -55.66 -16.81 67.73
C GLY A 805 -54.46 -16.79 66.78
N ALA A 806 -54.11 -15.63 66.20
CA ALA A 806 -52.97 -15.48 65.30
C ALA A 806 -51.81 -14.65 65.88
N GLU A 807 -51.99 -14.01 67.05
CA GLU A 807 -51.07 -13.02 67.65
C GLU A 807 -49.64 -13.56 67.90
N GLU A 808 -49.51 -14.81 68.35
CA GLU A 808 -48.20 -15.44 68.58
C GLU A 808 -47.43 -15.63 67.26
N TYR A 809 -48.13 -16.03 66.19
CA TYR A 809 -47.53 -16.30 64.89
C TYR A 809 -47.19 -15.02 64.11
N THR A 810 -48.00 -13.96 64.26
CA THR A 810 -47.70 -12.65 63.65
C THR A 810 -46.47 -12.02 64.29
N GLN A 811 -46.31 -12.11 65.62
CA GLN A 811 -45.10 -11.64 66.32
C GLN A 811 -43.84 -12.39 65.89
N LEU A 812 -43.92 -13.72 65.76
CA LEU A 812 -42.80 -14.53 65.27
C LEU A 812 -42.43 -14.19 63.82
N ALA A 813 -43.43 -14.01 62.94
CA ALA A 813 -43.19 -13.66 61.53
C ALA A 813 -42.58 -12.24 61.39
N TRP A 814 -43.04 -11.27 62.18
CA TRP A 814 -42.44 -9.93 62.24
C TRP A 814 -41.00 -9.95 62.75
N ALA A 815 -40.68 -10.77 63.75
CA ALA A 815 -39.30 -10.94 64.21
C ALA A 815 -38.39 -11.46 63.09
N VAL A 816 -38.83 -12.48 62.34
CA VAL A 816 -38.08 -13.01 61.18
C VAL A 816 -37.92 -11.96 60.08
N LEU A 817 -38.96 -11.17 59.78
CA LEU A 817 -38.87 -10.07 58.80
C LEU A 817 -37.94 -8.95 59.24
N GLN A 818 -37.92 -8.61 60.54
CA GLN A 818 -36.99 -7.63 61.10
C GLN A 818 -35.54 -8.13 61.03
N HIS A 819 -35.30 -9.41 61.31
CA HIS A 819 -33.98 -10.03 61.12
C HIS A 819 -33.57 -10.09 59.64
N ALA A 820 -34.52 -10.24 58.71
CA ALA A 820 -34.27 -10.24 57.28
C ALA A 820 -34.01 -8.83 56.69
N LYS A 821 -34.68 -7.80 57.23
CA LYS A 821 -34.50 -6.39 56.85
C LYS A 821 -33.29 -5.75 57.51
N GLY A 822 -33.01 -6.14 58.75
CA GLY A 822 -31.86 -5.74 59.54
C GLY A 822 -30.84 -6.87 59.60
N GLY A 823 -30.44 -7.40 58.44
CA GLY A 823 -29.22 -8.20 58.38
C GLY A 823 -28.06 -7.41 59.03
N PRO A 824 -27.00 -8.09 59.52
CA PRO A 824 -25.82 -7.36 59.99
C PRO A 824 -25.36 -6.29 58.99
#